data_AF-A0ABD2TAA7-F1
#
_entry.id   AF-A0ABD2TAA7-F1
#
_cell.length_a   1.000
_cell.length_b   1.000
_cell.length_c   1.000
_cell.angle_alpha   90.00
_cell.angle_beta   90.00
_cell.angle_gamma   90.00
#
_symmetry.space_group_name_H-M   'P 1'
#
loop_
_entity.id
_entity.type
_entity.pdbx_description
1 polymer ?
#
loop_
_entity_poly.entity_id
_entity_poly.type
_entity_poly.pdbx_seq_one_letter_code
_entity_poly.pdbx_strand_id
1 'polypeptide(L)'
;MCFEKAGERNWEKRAKAAGFRAAAEGIRDSNSKESCTYIRQAAEIFDSIGRFEAAAECFYDLREYERAGQIYLEKCGKPELIKAAECFTLAGCYEQAARVYAKGSHFSECLSVCTKGKCFDLGLQYVEYWKHDAAQCSTVDERETEIDKMEEEFLSNCALHYFELNDRVSMMRFVKAFPRIDMKRNLLKSLGCLDELLLLEEELGNFTEAAEIARLEGNILREADITAKDGDFGKASSLVLLYVLSNSMWISGGKGWPLKSFSEKKELLEKAMSFAMHGSNSETTCTVVKVLSNESSEWSGLKHGYVASQKCNSPIGEILSCRKILDVHCETNVAKYIWDDNLSANVMSSEELVLFSQVSVRTLLHFWNLWKKTIFDLIESLQGLEIEHFGKYNILCNFCVNYFGARQQLNDLNVTYALLHPAAEWVKKIHQSFIRRSKKIVFVDARHFIYAARQHWHSELLIVGLKVLDTLESIYKLAATSMPHFRQSMFLLNIYEIAKFLSESKELDSKSSQWRLRNFLTLSTKYFEIAFPLDPRQSLMENIISLRRTELSRDLLQEFIHQDVNTRGPLSYGQIGRVMIIWLASGKLSEDLYKKIVGRAPTESWKSFMEILSCIRATKMEEYQSGNACGGKISESRLVEKFYEALQDTYNVNWSRLSDYISPSCFLYLIERFLILVSQSKGVFFTTKSSLVEWLISEQSEVLHTSKVAINQQSLEKFYHSVLMMVQQFLSDRGRTARWIERSGINFEAYYKVLVMRLVVVLCLLCVNSGKYYDVLSFVLRNNDVRNQLPKYFYGILSPCLKRKYFQISEIGEAFQIAGDPLLCVNLRENTTRKLPNVIHVQLGTNCNIEDIFDLLFLARNASQAPNSTVSEVMTNPDTTSSSDCSDQPKILTVPCSEVSPPSEQNLQQVNWALFHEVSDFFKHIASENDGTTSTVAQKMKEEINMHIKFLTAAITPPELKKPDTGEDMAEEVQSMLQELQQLHSFFDMSNLEVAKAEQLLKSLLSRKPKIEALLNQCIVPTEKEKGNTVCADDEKIVLPSVAATDSSCVTSYIEILCPTWRPTCIMPCRTNVSICSVL
;
A
#
# COMPACT_ATOMS: atom_id res chain seq x y z
N MET A 1 -9.54 -53.95 -102.60
CA MET A 1 -8.98 -54.39 -103.90
C MET A 1 -7.76 -55.31 -103.79
N CYS A 2 -6.57 -54.86 -103.37
CA CYS A 2 -5.36 -55.71 -103.49
C CYS A 2 -5.40 -56.97 -102.59
N PHE A 3 -5.53 -56.80 -101.27
CA PHE A 3 -5.63 -57.93 -100.31
C PHE A 3 -6.88 -58.81 -100.54
N GLU A 4 -7.98 -58.18 -100.97
CA GLU A 4 -9.24 -58.81 -101.37
C GLU A 4 -9.03 -59.80 -102.53
N LYS A 5 -8.32 -59.39 -103.58
CA LYS A 5 -7.93 -60.26 -104.72
C LYS A 5 -6.89 -61.32 -104.35
N ALA A 6 -6.14 -61.13 -103.27
CA ALA A 6 -5.21 -62.11 -102.72
C ALA A 6 -5.87 -63.11 -101.75
N GLY A 7 -7.16 -62.95 -101.43
CA GLY A 7 -7.88 -63.80 -100.46
C GLY A 7 -7.57 -63.51 -98.99
N GLU A 8 -6.77 -62.49 -98.68
CA GLU A 8 -6.29 -62.18 -97.33
C GLU A 8 -7.35 -61.40 -96.51
N ARG A 9 -8.42 -62.11 -96.11
CA ARG A 9 -9.59 -61.58 -95.40
C ARG A 9 -9.28 -60.64 -94.21
N ASN A 10 -8.20 -60.90 -93.47
CA ASN A 10 -7.79 -60.03 -92.35
C ASN A 10 -7.17 -58.71 -92.82
N TRP A 11 -6.33 -58.73 -93.87
CA TRP A 11 -5.73 -57.53 -94.44
C TRP A 11 -6.75 -56.71 -95.25
N GLU A 12 -7.70 -57.37 -95.91
CA GLU A 12 -8.88 -56.74 -96.53
C GLU A 12 -9.68 -55.94 -95.48
N LYS A 13 -10.13 -56.59 -94.40
CA LYS A 13 -10.87 -55.92 -93.31
C LYS A 13 -10.04 -54.79 -92.67
N ARG A 14 -8.74 -54.99 -92.43
CA ARG A 14 -7.84 -53.96 -91.89
C ARG A 14 -7.75 -52.74 -92.80
N ALA A 15 -7.60 -52.95 -94.11
CA ALA A 15 -7.56 -51.86 -95.08
C ALA A 15 -8.91 -51.12 -95.17
N LYS A 16 -10.03 -51.84 -95.06
CA LYS A 16 -11.38 -51.24 -95.03
C LYS A 16 -11.60 -50.36 -93.79
N ALA A 17 -11.22 -50.84 -92.60
CA ALA A 17 -11.31 -50.06 -91.36
C ALA A 17 -10.39 -48.83 -91.36
N ALA A 18 -9.16 -48.97 -91.87
CA ALA A 18 -8.26 -47.82 -92.05
C ALA A 18 -8.81 -46.79 -93.05
N GLY A 19 -9.44 -47.25 -94.14
CA GLY A 19 -10.13 -46.38 -95.10
C GLY A 19 -11.30 -45.60 -94.47
N PHE A 20 -12.10 -46.25 -93.61
CA PHE A 20 -13.15 -45.56 -92.86
C PHE A 20 -12.59 -44.52 -91.87
N ARG A 21 -11.47 -44.79 -91.18
CA ARG A 21 -10.85 -43.80 -90.28
C ARG A 21 -10.33 -42.58 -91.03
N ALA A 22 -9.63 -42.78 -92.15
CA ALA A 22 -9.13 -41.69 -93.00
C ALA A 22 -10.29 -40.88 -93.65
N ALA A 23 -11.37 -41.55 -94.06
CA ALA A 23 -12.57 -40.87 -94.56
C ALA A 23 -13.24 -40.02 -93.46
N ALA A 24 -13.28 -40.52 -92.22
CA ALA A 24 -13.84 -39.79 -91.09
C ALA A 24 -13.02 -38.57 -90.68
N GLU A 25 -11.69 -38.64 -90.75
CA GLU A 25 -10.78 -37.51 -90.52
C GLU A 25 -11.02 -36.40 -91.56
N GLY A 26 -11.09 -36.77 -92.85
CA GLY A 26 -11.33 -35.83 -93.94
C GLY A 26 -12.69 -35.09 -93.91
N ILE A 27 -13.64 -35.55 -93.09
CA ILE A 27 -14.94 -34.88 -92.87
C ILE A 27 -15.20 -34.50 -91.40
N ARG A 28 -14.20 -34.60 -90.51
CA ARG A 28 -14.35 -34.38 -89.05
C ARG A 28 -14.96 -33.01 -88.74
N ASP A 29 -14.48 -31.97 -89.42
CA ASP A 29 -14.87 -30.58 -89.19
C ASP A 29 -16.09 -30.14 -90.02
N SER A 30 -16.47 -30.90 -91.05
CA SER A 30 -17.56 -30.56 -92.00
C SER A 30 -18.84 -31.36 -91.78
N ASN A 31 -18.76 -32.62 -91.34
CA ASN A 31 -19.91 -33.43 -90.95
C ASN A 31 -19.55 -34.40 -89.79
N SER A 32 -19.42 -33.84 -88.59
CA SER A 32 -19.11 -34.59 -87.36
C SER A 32 -20.01 -35.83 -87.14
N LYS A 33 -21.31 -35.77 -87.44
CA LYS A 33 -22.23 -36.91 -87.22
C LYS A 33 -21.94 -38.09 -88.14
N GLU A 34 -21.58 -37.82 -89.40
CA GLU A 34 -21.20 -38.85 -90.37
C GLU A 34 -19.78 -39.38 -90.11
N SER A 35 -18.85 -38.48 -89.73
CA SER A 35 -17.52 -38.83 -89.23
C SER A 35 -17.62 -39.88 -88.10
N CYS A 36 -18.47 -39.64 -87.09
CA CYS A 36 -18.72 -40.61 -86.02
C CYS A 36 -19.30 -41.95 -86.52
N THR A 37 -20.12 -41.98 -87.57
CA THR A 37 -20.60 -43.27 -88.12
C THR A 37 -19.50 -44.08 -88.80
N TYR A 38 -18.57 -43.43 -89.53
CA TYR A 38 -17.43 -44.12 -90.12
C TYR A 38 -16.42 -44.57 -89.06
N ILE A 39 -16.16 -43.78 -88.01
CA ILE A 39 -15.28 -44.19 -86.89
C ILE A 39 -15.87 -45.41 -86.15
N ARG A 40 -17.19 -45.46 -85.90
CA ARG A 40 -17.82 -46.62 -85.25
C ARG A 40 -17.74 -47.88 -86.13
N GLN A 41 -17.96 -47.74 -87.44
CA GLN A 41 -17.77 -48.86 -88.38
C GLN A 41 -16.30 -49.32 -88.45
N ALA A 42 -15.33 -48.41 -88.36
CA ALA A 42 -13.91 -48.77 -88.25
C ALA A 42 -13.63 -49.55 -86.95
N ALA A 43 -14.15 -49.06 -85.81
CA ALA A 43 -13.98 -49.68 -84.49
C ALA A 43 -14.51 -51.12 -84.46
N GLU A 44 -15.75 -51.33 -84.93
CA GLU A 44 -16.40 -52.64 -84.96
C GLU A 44 -15.69 -53.61 -85.92
N ILE A 45 -15.19 -53.13 -87.06
CA ILE A 45 -14.39 -53.95 -87.97
C ILE A 45 -13.05 -54.33 -87.31
N PHE A 46 -12.35 -53.40 -86.65
CA PHE A 46 -11.08 -53.68 -85.94
C PHE A 46 -11.27 -54.69 -84.80
N ASP A 47 -12.32 -54.59 -83.99
CA ASP A 47 -12.62 -55.57 -82.94
C ASP A 47 -12.89 -56.96 -83.55
N SER A 48 -13.62 -57.02 -84.67
CA SER A 48 -13.94 -58.26 -85.41
C SER A 48 -12.73 -58.98 -86.06
N ILE A 49 -11.52 -58.42 -85.96
CA ILE A 49 -10.26 -59.01 -86.45
C ILE A 49 -9.16 -59.06 -85.39
N GLY A 50 -9.50 -58.90 -84.10
CA GLY A 50 -8.52 -58.95 -83.02
C GLY A 50 -7.56 -57.77 -82.97
N ARG A 51 -7.93 -56.62 -83.55
CA ARG A 51 -7.11 -55.38 -83.58
C ARG A 51 -7.57 -54.43 -82.48
N PHE A 52 -7.57 -54.93 -81.25
CA PHE A 52 -8.24 -54.33 -80.09
C PHE A 52 -7.78 -52.91 -79.75
N GLU A 53 -6.48 -52.62 -79.83
CA GLU A 53 -5.91 -51.26 -79.67
C GLU A 53 -6.56 -50.26 -80.64
N ALA A 54 -6.59 -50.58 -81.93
CA ALA A 54 -7.15 -49.72 -82.98
C ALA A 54 -8.68 -49.61 -82.90
N ALA A 55 -9.36 -50.62 -82.33
CA ALA A 55 -10.78 -50.55 -82.02
C ALA A 55 -11.04 -49.60 -80.85
N ALA A 56 -10.29 -49.73 -79.76
CA ALA A 56 -10.41 -48.90 -78.57
C ALA A 56 -10.04 -47.43 -78.84
N GLU A 57 -9.02 -47.16 -79.65
CA GLU A 57 -8.72 -45.81 -80.15
C GLU A 57 -9.90 -45.20 -80.91
N CYS A 58 -10.58 -45.97 -81.77
CA CYS A 58 -11.75 -45.48 -82.49
C CYS A 58 -12.94 -45.23 -81.54
N PHE A 59 -13.13 -46.03 -80.48
CA PHE A 59 -14.12 -45.74 -79.43
C PHE A 59 -13.73 -44.53 -78.57
N TYR A 60 -12.44 -44.27 -78.36
CA TYR A 60 -11.93 -43.06 -77.70
C TYR A 60 -12.17 -41.80 -78.55
N ASP A 61 -11.88 -41.85 -79.85
CA ASP A 61 -12.22 -40.80 -80.84
C ASP A 61 -13.73 -40.48 -80.85
N LEU A 62 -14.59 -41.47 -80.55
CA LEU A 62 -16.05 -41.31 -80.41
C LEU A 62 -16.52 -40.77 -79.04
N ARG A 63 -15.62 -40.66 -78.06
CA ARG A 63 -15.94 -40.43 -76.64
C ARG A 63 -16.78 -41.55 -75.99
N GLU A 64 -16.80 -42.75 -76.55
CA GLU A 64 -17.34 -43.96 -75.91
C GLU A 64 -16.32 -44.51 -74.90
N TYR A 65 -15.89 -43.67 -73.94
CA TYR A 65 -14.72 -43.91 -73.11
C TYR A 65 -14.84 -45.17 -72.24
N GLU A 66 -16.00 -45.46 -71.65
CA GLU A 66 -16.23 -46.69 -70.87
C GLU A 66 -15.97 -47.96 -71.71
N ARG A 67 -16.46 -47.98 -72.95
CA ARG A 67 -16.32 -49.08 -73.91
C ARG A 67 -14.88 -49.22 -74.43
N ALA A 68 -14.21 -48.09 -74.67
CA ALA A 68 -12.77 -48.08 -75.00
C ALA A 68 -11.94 -48.65 -73.82
N GLY A 69 -12.21 -48.19 -72.61
CA GLY A 69 -11.54 -48.63 -71.38
C GLY A 69 -11.70 -50.12 -71.11
N GLN A 70 -12.90 -50.67 -71.33
CA GLN A 70 -13.14 -52.10 -71.18
C GLN A 70 -12.41 -52.94 -72.24
N ILE A 71 -12.32 -52.49 -73.50
CA ILE A 71 -11.53 -53.17 -74.54
C ILE A 71 -10.03 -53.15 -74.19
N TYR A 72 -9.48 -52.01 -73.74
CA TYR A 72 -8.09 -51.94 -73.29
C TYR A 72 -7.83 -52.88 -72.09
N LEU A 73 -8.71 -52.88 -71.09
CA LEU A 73 -8.58 -53.70 -69.88
C LEU A 73 -8.66 -55.21 -70.15
N GLU A 74 -9.63 -55.65 -70.95
CA GLU A 74 -9.93 -57.08 -71.13
C GLU A 74 -9.16 -57.71 -72.29
N LYS A 75 -8.85 -56.94 -73.35
CA LYS A 75 -8.35 -57.49 -74.63
C LYS A 75 -6.93 -57.05 -75.02
N CYS A 76 -6.42 -55.94 -74.48
CA CYS A 76 -5.09 -55.42 -74.87
C CYS A 76 -3.96 -55.76 -73.88
N GLY A 77 -4.28 -56.19 -72.65
CA GLY A 77 -3.30 -56.70 -71.69
C GLY A 77 -2.51 -55.62 -70.93
N LYS A 78 -1.45 -56.06 -70.22
CA LYS A 78 -0.75 -55.24 -69.22
C LYS A 78 -0.25 -53.85 -69.66
N PRO A 79 0.38 -53.63 -70.84
CA PRO A 79 0.92 -52.31 -71.18
C PRO A 79 -0.16 -51.24 -71.42
N GLU A 80 -1.40 -51.65 -71.70
CA GLU A 80 -2.50 -50.75 -72.04
C GLU A 80 -3.41 -50.42 -70.84
N LEU A 81 -3.06 -50.87 -69.63
CA LEU A 81 -3.81 -50.60 -68.39
C LEU A 81 -3.90 -49.10 -68.08
N ILE A 82 -2.89 -48.30 -68.42
CA ILE A 82 -2.92 -46.84 -68.26
C ILE A 82 -4.04 -46.25 -69.11
N LYS A 83 -4.08 -46.56 -70.42
CA LYS A 83 -5.12 -46.07 -71.34
C LYS A 83 -6.50 -46.56 -70.92
N ALA A 84 -6.62 -47.78 -70.40
CA ALA A 84 -7.87 -48.28 -69.82
C ALA A 84 -8.35 -47.41 -68.65
N ALA A 85 -7.46 -47.08 -67.72
CA ALA A 85 -7.80 -46.29 -66.53
C ALA A 85 -8.05 -44.80 -66.84
N GLU A 86 -7.33 -44.22 -67.80
CA GLU A 86 -7.61 -42.89 -68.37
C GLU A 86 -9.01 -42.84 -69.00
N CYS A 87 -9.36 -43.86 -69.80
CA CYS A 87 -10.69 -44.01 -70.37
C CYS A 87 -11.79 -44.07 -69.29
N PHE A 88 -11.63 -44.91 -68.26
CA PHE A 88 -12.58 -44.95 -67.14
C PHE A 88 -12.65 -43.62 -66.36
N THR A 89 -11.54 -42.87 -66.26
CA THR A 89 -11.48 -41.55 -65.63
C THR A 89 -12.22 -40.48 -66.45
N LEU A 90 -12.17 -40.56 -67.78
CA LEU A 90 -12.93 -39.69 -68.70
C LEU A 90 -14.41 -40.07 -68.77
N ALA A 91 -14.75 -41.35 -68.55
CA ALA A 91 -16.12 -41.83 -68.42
C ALA A 91 -16.81 -41.45 -67.09
N GLY A 92 -16.04 -41.05 -66.07
CA GLY A 92 -16.54 -40.81 -64.70
C GLY A 92 -16.63 -42.08 -63.84
N CYS A 93 -16.16 -43.22 -64.33
CA CYS A 93 -16.17 -44.52 -63.67
C CYS A 93 -15.01 -44.63 -62.65
N TYR A 94 -14.93 -43.71 -61.69
CA TYR A 94 -13.73 -43.48 -60.88
C TYR A 94 -13.29 -44.68 -60.03
N GLU A 95 -14.21 -45.46 -59.44
CA GLU A 95 -13.85 -46.72 -58.76
C GLU A 95 -13.14 -47.72 -59.69
N GLN A 96 -13.60 -47.80 -60.94
CA GLN A 96 -13.08 -48.74 -61.93
C GLN A 96 -11.74 -48.26 -62.48
N ALA A 97 -11.58 -46.95 -62.70
CA ALA A 97 -10.28 -46.34 -62.99
C ALA A 97 -9.26 -46.60 -61.86
N ALA A 98 -9.61 -46.34 -60.60
CA ALA A 98 -8.75 -46.60 -59.44
C ALA A 98 -8.34 -48.09 -59.35
N ARG A 99 -9.31 -49.01 -59.48
CA ARG A 99 -9.07 -50.46 -59.53
C ARG A 99 -8.12 -50.90 -60.66
N VAL A 100 -8.03 -50.15 -61.75
CA VAL A 100 -7.13 -50.45 -62.88
C VAL A 100 -5.76 -49.81 -62.68
N TYR A 101 -5.67 -48.55 -62.26
CA TYR A 101 -4.40 -47.92 -61.87
C TYR A 101 -3.69 -48.72 -60.76
N ALA A 102 -4.42 -49.17 -59.74
CA ALA A 102 -3.87 -50.00 -58.68
C ALA A 102 -3.33 -51.36 -59.17
N LYS A 103 -3.98 -51.99 -60.14
CA LYS A 103 -3.48 -53.22 -60.80
C LYS A 103 -2.24 -52.99 -61.67
N GLY A 104 -2.00 -51.75 -62.10
CA GLY A 104 -0.80 -51.35 -62.84
C GLY A 104 0.32 -50.79 -61.96
N SER A 105 0.15 -50.73 -60.64
CA SER A 105 1.08 -50.06 -59.71
C SER A 105 1.27 -48.56 -60.00
N HIS A 106 0.20 -47.87 -60.40
CA HIS A 106 0.14 -46.43 -60.64
C HIS A 106 -0.48 -45.72 -59.43
N PHE A 107 0.36 -45.43 -58.43
CA PHE A 107 -0.05 -44.96 -57.10
C PHE A 107 -0.65 -43.54 -57.15
N SER A 108 0.05 -42.60 -57.76
CA SER A 108 -0.35 -41.18 -57.85
C SER A 108 -1.67 -41.02 -58.61
N GLU A 109 -1.78 -41.66 -59.77
CA GLU A 109 -2.94 -41.60 -60.64
C GLU A 109 -4.17 -42.22 -59.97
N CYS A 110 -3.99 -43.34 -59.25
CA CYS A 110 -5.05 -43.97 -58.47
C CYS A 110 -5.58 -43.05 -57.35
N LEU A 111 -4.70 -42.46 -56.53
CA LEU A 111 -5.12 -41.58 -55.42
C LEU A 111 -5.72 -40.25 -55.93
N SER A 112 -5.19 -39.71 -57.03
CA SER A 112 -5.77 -38.57 -57.74
C SER A 112 -7.18 -38.87 -58.25
N VAL A 113 -7.39 -40.04 -58.84
CA VAL A 113 -8.72 -40.51 -59.27
C VAL A 113 -9.67 -40.77 -58.09
N CYS A 114 -9.20 -41.38 -57.00
CA CYS A 114 -9.99 -41.55 -55.78
C CYS A 114 -10.42 -40.21 -55.18
N THR A 115 -9.54 -39.20 -55.19
CA THR A 115 -9.85 -37.83 -54.75
C THR A 115 -10.89 -37.19 -55.66
N LYS A 116 -10.67 -37.22 -56.98
CA LYS A 116 -11.56 -36.65 -58.00
C LYS A 116 -12.95 -37.29 -58.00
N GLY A 117 -13.02 -38.60 -57.77
CA GLY A 117 -14.27 -39.38 -57.68
C GLY A 117 -14.88 -39.45 -56.28
N LYS A 118 -14.26 -38.85 -55.26
CA LYS A 118 -14.64 -38.95 -53.85
C LYS A 118 -14.71 -40.39 -53.30
N CYS A 119 -13.96 -41.32 -53.91
CA CYS A 119 -13.87 -42.72 -53.53
C CYS A 119 -12.93 -42.93 -52.33
N PHE A 120 -13.11 -42.13 -51.27
CA PHE A 120 -12.09 -41.95 -50.21
C PHE A 120 -11.80 -43.25 -49.44
N ASP A 121 -12.82 -44.05 -49.11
CA ASP A 121 -12.64 -45.35 -48.45
C ASP A 121 -11.85 -46.35 -49.32
N LEU A 122 -12.07 -46.33 -50.64
CA LEU A 122 -11.35 -47.18 -51.60
C LEU A 122 -9.89 -46.73 -51.75
N GLY A 123 -9.63 -45.42 -51.77
CA GLY A 123 -8.27 -44.89 -51.78
C GLY A 123 -7.49 -45.21 -50.51
N LEU A 124 -8.14 -45.11 -49.33
CA LEU A 124 -7.54 -45.48 -48.05
C LEU A 124 -7.15 -46.97 -48.01
N GLN A 125 -8.02 -47.86 -48.48
CA GLN A 125 -7.71 -49.29 -48.61
C GLN A 125 -6.48 -49.57 -49.50
N TYR A 126 -6.28 -48.78 -50.56
CA TYR A 126 -5.08 -48.91 -51.39
C TYR A 126 -3.82 -48.41 -50.69
N VAL A 127 -3.88 -47.31 -49.94
CA VAL A 127 -2.76 -46.85 -49.09
C VAL A 127 -2.34 -47.93 -48.09
N GLU A 128 -3.29 -48.51 -47.36
CA GLU A 128 -3.04 -49.59 -46.39
C GLU A 128 -2.43 -50.84 -47.06
N TYR A 129 -3.00 -51.28 -48.19
CA TYR A 129 -2.51 -52.41 -48.97
C TYR A 129 -1.07 -52.19 -49.46
N TRP A 130 -0.76 -51.00 -49.99
CA TRP A 130 0.55 -50.69 -50.55
C TRP A 130 1.64 -50.53 -49.50
N LYS A 131 1.32 -50.04 -48.30
CA LYS A 131 2.28 -50.04 -47.18
C LYS A 131 2.66 -51.48 -46.78
N HIS A 132 1.70 -52.38 -46.76
CA HIS A 132 1.94 -53.80 -46.46
C HIS A 132 2.75 -54.53 -47.55
N ASP A 133 2.64 -54.09 -48.81
CA ASP A 133 3.42 -54.59 -49.96
C ASP A 133 4.85 -54.03 -49.96
N ALA A 134 5.00 -52.71 -49.76
CA ALA A 134 6.28 -52.01 -49.70
C ALA A 134 7.19 -52.54 -48.57
N ALA A 135 6.62 -52.80 -47.39
CA ALA A 135 7.35 -53.34 -46.23
C ALA A 135 7.97 -54.73 -46.44
N GLN A 136 7.66 -55.41 -47.56
CA GLN A 136 8.24 -56.72 -47.93
C GLN A 136 9.35 -56.62 -48.99
N CYS A 137 9.62 -55.44 -49.56
CA CYS A 137 10.64 -55.22 -50.60
C CYS A 137 11.93 -54.61 -50.03
N SER A 138 13.05 -55.34 -50.11
CA SER A 138 14.34 -54.96 -49.53
C SER A 138 15.16 -53.94 -50.34
N THR A 139 14.53 -52.90 -50.89
CA THR A 139 15.20 -51.81 -51.63
C THR A 139 14.71 -50.46 -51.09
N VAL A 140 15.63 -49.71 -50.50
CA VAL A 140 15.36 -48.86 -49.32
C VAL A 140 15.28 -47.36 -49.65
N ASP A 141 14.65 -46.58 -48.76
CA ASP A 141 14.50 -45.13 -48.72
C ASP A 141 13.66 -44.47 -49.83
N GLU A 142 14.19 -44.31 -51.06
CA GLU A 142 13.64 -43.29 -51.99
C GLU A 142 12.14 -43.46 -52.28
N ARG A 143 11.70 -44.68 -52.64
CA ARG A 143 10.28 -44.99 -52.92
C ARG A 143 9.36 -44.83 -51.72
N GLU A 144 9.85 -45.15 -50.53
CA GLU A 144 9.06 -45.05 -49.29
C GLU A 144 8.73 -43.57 -49.02
N THR A 145 9.69 -42.67 -49.23
CA THR A 145 9.46 -41.22 -49.11
C THR A 145 8.60 -40.62 -50.22
N GLU A 146 8.36 -41.30 -51.34
CA GLU A 146 7.39 -40.85 -52.35
C GLU A 146 5.98 -41.33 -52.01
N ILE A 147 5.84 -42.57 -51.53
CA ILE A 147 4.56 -43.14 -51.08
C ILE A 147 4.01 -42.38 -49.86
N ASP A 148 4.86 -42.05 -48.87
CA ASP A 148 4.49 -41.20 -47.72
C ASP A 148 3.89 -39.86 -48.20
N LYS A 149 4.54 -39.14 -49.13
CA LYS A 149 4.05 -37.85 -49.64
C LYS A 149 2.70 -37.96 -50.37
N MET A 150 2.51 -39.04 -51.14
CA MET A 150 1.25 -39.28 -51.86
C MET A 150 0.11 -39.65 -50.90
N GLU A 151 0.39 -40.37 -49.82
CA GLU A 151 -0.56 -40.56 -48.72
C GLU A 151 -0.88 -39.23 -48.02
N GLU A 152 0.13 -38.44 -47.64
CA GLU A 152 -0.05 -37.16 -46.94
C GLU A 152 -0.99 -36.23 -47.71
N GLU A 153 -0.77 -36.07 -49.02
CA GLU A 153 -1.64 -35.28 -49.90
C GLU A 153 -3.05 -35.87 -49.99
N PHE A 154 -3.18 -37.19 -50.16
CA PHE A 154 -4.47 -37.86 -50.24
C PHE A 154 -5.29 -37.73 -48.93
N LEU A 155 -4.69 -38.02 -47.78
CA LEU A 155 -5.35 -37.91 -46.47
C LEU A 155 -5.70 -36.45 -46.14
N SER A 156 -4.84 -35.49 -46.52
CA SER A 156 -5.12 -34.06 -46.38
C SER A 156 -6.36 -33.66 -47.21
N ASN A 157 -6.41 -34.05 -48.48
CA ASN A 157 -7.56 -33.81 -49.36
C ASN A 157 -8.85 -34.48 -48.84
N CYS A 158 -8.77 -35.70 -48.28
CA CYS A 158 -9.90 -36.36 -47.63
C CYS A 158 -10.42 -35.55 -46.43
N ALA A 159 -9.52 -35.17 -45.51
CA ALA A 159 -9.88 -34.43 -44.30
C ALA A 159 -10.44 -33.03 -44.63
N LEU A 160 -9.83 -32.33 -45.60
CA LEU A 160 -10.31 -31.06 -46.13
C LEU A 160 -11.77 -31.19 -46.63
N HIS A 161 -12.09 -32.23 -47.39
CA HIS A 161 -13.44 -32.37 -47.94
C HIS A 161 -14.51 -32.56 -46.85
N TYR A 162 -14.23 -33.37 -45.82
CA TYR A 162 -15.17 -33.53 -44.71
C TYR A 162 -15.23 -32.31 -43.79
N PHE A 163 -14.13 -31.53 -43.68
CA PHE A 163 -14.13 -30.22 -43.02
C PHE A 163 -15.03 -29.20 -43.73
N GLU A 164 -14.98 -29.12 -45.07
CA GLU A 164 -15.87 -28.27 -45.88
C GLU A 164 -17.35 -28.64 -45.72
N LEU A 165 -17.66 -29.94 -45.58
CA LEU A 165 -18.99 -30.46 -45.27
C LEU A 165 -19.38 -30.31 -43.79
N ASN A 166 -18.47 -29.82 -42.94
CA ASN A 166 -18.56 -29.73 -41.48
C ASN A 166 -18.81 -31.08 -40.77
N ASP A 167 -18.49 -32.22 -41.40
CA ASP A 167 -18.52 -33.54 -40.79
C ASP A 167 -17.19 -33.81 -40.06
N ARG A 168 -17.17 -33.43 -38.78
CA ARG A 168 -15.98 -33.57 -37.92
C ARG A 168 -15.64 -35.02 -37.59
N VAL A 169 -16.62 -35.93 -37.66
CA VAL A 169 -16.42 -37.36 -37.36
C VAL A 169 -15.68 -38.03 -38.52
N SER A 170 -16.17 -37.82 -39.75
CA SER A 170 -15.50 -38.34 -40.95
C SER A 170 -14.15 -37.66 -41.18
N MET A 171 -14.03 -36.35 -40.94
CA MET A 171 -12.74 -35.64 -40.96
C MET A 171 -11.73 -36.30 -40.01
N MET A 172 -12.11 -36.51 -38.73
CA MET A 172 -11.20 -37.09 -37.75
C MET A 172 -10.82 -38.55 -38.02
N ARG A 173 -11.63 -39.30 -38.78
CA ARG A 173 -11.25 -40.64 -39.26
C ARG A 173 -10.01 -40.57 -40.17
N PHE A 174 -9.97 -39.64 -41.12
CA PHE A 174 -8.79 -39.46 -42.00
C PHE A 174 -7.62 -38.78 -41.29
N VAL A 175 -7.88 -37.81 -40.38
CA VAL A 175 -6.81 -37.21 -39.56
C VAL A 175 -6.12 -38.27 -38.68
N LYS A 176 -6.88 -39.20 -38.08
CA LYS A 176 -6.31 -40.29 -37.28
C LYS A 176 -5.48 -41.29 -38.10
N ALA A 177 -5.72 -41.41 -39.40
CA ALA A 177 -4.99 -42.32 -40.29
C ALA A 177 -3.56 -41.87 -40.64
N PHE A 178 -3.21 -40.58 -40.51
CA PHE A 178 -1.84 -40.11 -40.80
C PHE A 178 -0.78 -40.87 -39.98
N PRO A 179 0.40 -41.16 -40.54
CA PRO A 179 1.44 -41.91 -39.83
C PRO A 179 2.11 -41.11 -38.70
N ARG A 180 2.34 -39.79 -38.88
CA ARG A 180 3.08 -38.95 -37.91
C ARG A 180 2.15 -38.00 -37.16
N ILE A 181 2.34 -37.87 -35.84
CA ILE A 181 1.50 -37.03 -34.97
C ILE A 181 1.58 -35.55 -35.38
N ASP A 182 2.75 -35.07 -35.79
CA ASP A 182 2.95 -33.67 -36.19
C ASP A 182 2.15 -33.27 -37.44
N MET A 183 1.88 -34.21 -38.35
CA MET A 183 1.00 -33.97 -39.49
C MET A 183 -0.45 -33.75 -39.05
N LYS A 184 -0.94 -34.56 -38.09
CA LYS A 184 -2.27 -34.40 -37.47
C LYS A 184 -2.38 -33.04 -36.78
N ARG A 185 -1.36 -32.69 -36.00
CA ARG A 185 -1.24 -31.38 -35.32
C ARG A 185 -1.25 -30.22 -36.31
N ASN A 186 -0.42 -30.27 -37.35
CA ASN A 186 -0.28 -29.19 -38.31
C ASN A 186 -1.53 -28.99 -39.17
N LEU A 187 -2.19 -30.08 -39.59
CA LEU A 187 -3.45 -30.04 -40.33
C LEU A 187 -4.60 -29.48 -39.49
N LEU A 188 -4.78 -29.94 -38.25
CA LEU A 188 -5.82 -29.40 -37.37
C LEU A 188 -5.54 -27.92 -36.99
N LYS A 189 -4.27 -27.54 -36.82
CA LYS A 189 -3.86 -26.14 -36.59
C LYS A 189 -4.13 -25.25 -37.80
N SER A 190 -3.84 -25.70 -39.03
CA SER A 190 -4.06 -24.89 -40.25
C SER A 190 -5.55 -24.72 -40.58
N LEU A 191 -6.37 -25.73 -40.30
CA LEU A 191 -7.85 -25.65 -40.38
C LEU A 191 -8.47 -24.89 -39.19
N GLY A 192 -7.72 -24.69 -38.11
CA GLY A 192 -8.17 -24.01 -36.89
C GLY A 192 -9.14 -24.84 -36.03
N CYS A 193 -9.11 -26.16 -36.19
CA CYS A 193 -9.89 -27.20 -35.49
C CYS A 193 -9.33 -27.46 -34.08
N LEU A 194 -9.56 -26.53 -33.16
CA LEU A 194 -9.04 -26.60 -31.79
C LEU A 194 -9.79 -27.64 -30.94
N ASP A 195 -11.12 -27.70 -31.02
CA ASP A 195 -11.95 -28.68 -30.32
C ASP A 195 -11.49 -30.12 -30.65
N GLU A 196 -11.21 -30.42 -31.94
CA GLU A 196 -10.75 -31.75 -32.37
C GLU A 196 -9.26 -32.01 -32.09
N LEU A 197 -8.41 -30.98 -32.06
CA LEU A 197 -7.02 -31.10 -31.64
C LEU A 197 -6.92 -31.41 -30.15
N LEU A 198 -7.75 -30.77 -29.32
CA LEU A 198 -7.84 -31.05 -27.88
C LEU A 198 -8.25 -32.50 -27.62
N LEU A 199 -9.23 -33.02 -28.38
CA LEU A 199 -9.61 -34.43 -28.31
C LEU A 199 -8.46 -35.37 -28.74
N LEU A 200 -7.69 -35.01 -29.77
CA LEU A 200 -6.52 -35.79 -30.20
C LEU A 200 -5.43 -35.84 -29.13
N GLU A 201 -5.08 -34.71 -28.50
CA GLU A 201 -4.08 -34.68 -27.44
C GLU A 201 -4.56 -35.40 -26.16
N GLU A 202 -5.86 -35.33 -25.81
CA GLU A 202 -6.43 -36.13 -24.71
C GLU A 202 -6.44 -37.64 -25.00
N GLU A 203 -6.66 -38.07 -26.26
CA GLU A 203 -6.54 -39.47 -26.67
C GLU A 203 -5.09 -39.98 -26.65
N LEU A 204 -4.12 -39.11 -26.92
CA LEU A 204 -2.68 -39.40 -26.84
C LEU A 204 -2.13 -39.35 -25.40
N GLY A 205 -2.89 -38.82 -24.44
CA GLY A 205 -2.44 -38.61 -23.06
C GLY A 205 -1.57 -37.37 -22.84
N ASN A 206 -1.45 -36.49 -23.84
CA ASN A 206 -0.67 -35.24 -23.77
C ASN A 206 -1.49 -34.14 -23.07
N PHE A 207 -1.76 -34.32 -21.78
CA PHE A 207 -2.65 -33.41 -21.03
C PHE A 207 -2.08 -31.99 -20.92
N THR A 208 -0.76 -31.82 -20.95
CA THR A 208 -0.07 -30.52 -21.07
C THR A 208 -0.52 -29.72 -22.30
N GLU A 209 -0.42 -30.32 -23.49
CA GLU A 209 -0.84 -29.72 -24.76
C GLU A 209 -2.37 -29.55 -24.83
N ALA A 210 -3.14 -30.51 -24.34
CA ALA A 210 -4.60 -30.41 -24.29
C ALA A 210 -5.07 -29.24 -23.39
N ALA A 211 -4.40 -29.02 -22.25
CA ALA A 211 -4.67 -27.87 -21.39
C ALA A 211 -4.27 -26.54 -22.05
N GLU A 212 -3.16 -26.51 -22.80
CA GLU A 212 -2.77 -25.34 -23.60
C GLU A 212 -3.81 -25.01 -24.68
N ILE A 213 -4.39 -26.02 -25.34
CA ILE A 213 -5.46 -25.79 -26.33
C ILE A 213 -6.72 -25.24 -25.63
N ALA A 214 -7.13 -25.81 -24.49
CA ALA A 214 -8.25 -25.29 -23.70
C ALA A 214 -8.02 -23.83 -23.23
N ARG A 215 -6.76 -23.47 -22.92
CA ARG A 215 -6.32 -22.10 -22.62
C ARG A 215 -6.50 -21.17 -23.82
N LEU A 216 -6.07 -21.60 -25.01
CA LEU A 216 -6.21 -20.86 -26.28
C LEU A 216 -7.66 -20.74 -26.78
N GLU A 217 -8.58 -21.59 -26.30
CA GLU A 217 -10.02 -21.44 -26.49
C GLU A 217 -10.70 -20.54 -25.45
N GLY A 218 -10.03 -20.28 -24.33
CA GLY A 218 -10.54 -19.50 -23.19
C GLY A 218 -11.39 -20.32 -22.20
N ASN A 219 -11.43 -21.64 -22.33
CA ASN A 219 -12.27 -22.51 -21.51
C ASN A 219 -11.57 -22.96 -20.22
N ILE A 220 -11.48 -22.04 -19.24
CA ILE A 220 -10.81 -22.29 -17.94
C ILE A 220 -11.28 -23.56 -17.25
N LEU A 221 -12.59 -23.87 -17.29
CA LEU A 221 -13.11 -25.04 -16.59
C LEU A 221 -12.65 -26.34 -17.24
N ARG A 222 -12.53 -26.39 -18.58
CA ARG A 222 -11.93 -27.54 -19.28
C ARG A 222 -10.41 -27.60 -19.08
N GLU A 223 -9.71 -26.46 -19.09
CA GLU A 223 -8.28 -26.41 -18.77
C GLU A 223 -8.01 -26.96 -17.35
N ALA A 224 -8.82 -26.58 -16.37
CA ALA A 224 -8.72 -27.10 -15.00
C ALA A 224 -8.98 -28.62 -14.93
N ASP A 225 -10.00 -29.11 -15.64
CA ASP A 225 -10.30 -30.55 -15.71
C ASP A 225 -9.19 -31.37 -16.37
N ILE A 226 -8.57 -30.84 -17.44
CA ILE A 226 -7.42 -31.50 -18.08
C ILE A 226 -6.18 -31.44 -17.18
N THR A 227 -5.93 -30.29 -16.55
CA THR A 227 -4.81 -30.10 -15.60
C THR A 227 -4.95 -31.04 -14.39
N ALA A 228 -6.19 -31.37 -13.97
CA ALA A 228 -6.44 -32.38 -12.93
C ALA A 228 -6.18 -33.82 -13.40
N LYS A 229 -6.32 -34.14 -14.71
CA LYS A 229 -5.89 -35.43 -15.29
C LYS A 229 -4.36 -35.56 -15.35
N ASP A 230 -3.68 -34.45 -15.62
CA ASP A 230 -2.22 -34.32 -15.64
C ASP A 230 -1.58 -34.49 -14.23
N GLY A 231 -2.39 -34.34 -13.17
CA GLY A 231 -1.99 -34.50 -11.77
C GLY A 231 -1.61 -33.20 -11.06
N ASP A 232 -1.57 -32.05 -11.75
CA ASP A 232 -1.38 -30.74 -11.12
C ASP A 232 -2.71 -30.22 -10.53
N PHE A 233 -3.15 -30.90 -9.47
CA PHE A 233 -4.33 -30.53 -8.70
C PHE A 233 -4.24 -29.12 -8.09
N GLY A 234 -3.03 -28.58 -7.88
CA GLY A 234 -2.79 -27.25 -7.35
C GLY A 234 -3.17 -26.15 -8.35
N LYS A 235 -2.72 -26.28 -9.60
CA LYS A 235 -3.10 -25.42 -10.72
C LYS A 235 -4.56 -25.63 -11.12
N ALA A 236 -5.06 -26.87 -11.11
CA ALA A 236 -6.48 -27.14 -11.35
C ALA A 236 -7.39 -26.43 -10.32
N SER A 237 -7.07 -26.50 -9.02
CA SER A 237 -7.79 -25.74 -7.99
C SER A 237 -7.73 -24.23 -8.24
N SER A 238 -6.54 -23.66 -8.49
CA SER A 238 -6.40 -22.21 -8.64
C SER A 238 -7.10 -21.65 -9.88
N LEU A 239 -7.18 -22.41 -10.98
CA LEU A 239 -7.99 -22.08 -12.16
C LEU A 239 -9.49 -22.01 -11.85
N VAL A 240 -10.02 -22.95 -11.06
CA VAL A 240 -11.44 -22.91 -10.64
C VAL A 240 -11.70 -21.75 -9.67
N LEU A 241 -10.79 -21.47 -8.73
CA LEU A 241 -10.89 -20.32 -7.83
C LEU A 241 -10.84 -18.98 -8.58
N LEU A 242 -9.99 -18.84 -9.60
CA LEU A 242 -9.96 -17.71 -10.53
C LEU A 242 -11.30 -17.52 -11.23
N TYR A 243 -11.89 -18.60 -11.75
CA TYR A 243 -13.19 -18.56 -12.40
C TYR A 243 -14.29 -18.11 -11.43
N VAL A 244 -14.33 -18.64 -10.20
CA VAL A 244 -15.34 -18.27 -9.19
C VAL A 244 -15.16 -16.84 -8.69
N LEU A 245 -13.93 -16.39 -8.44
CA LEU A 245 -13.61 -15.02 -8.06
C LEU A 245 -14.07 -14.04 -9.15
N SER A 246 -13.58 -14.20 -10.38
CA SER A 246 -13.86 -13.27 -11.47
C SER A 246 -15.36 -13.20 -11.80
N ASN A 247 -16.08 -14.32 -11.83
CA ASN A 247 -17.54 -14.33 -11.99
C ASN A 247 -18.26 -13.62 -10.84
N SER A 248 -17.88 -13.89 -9.58
CA SER A 248 -18.48 -13.22 -8.42
C SER A 248 -18.37 -11.69 -8.48
N MET A 249 -17.35 -11.16 -9.14
CA MET A 249 -17.06 -9.72 -9.19
C MET A 249 -17.65 -9.03 -10.44
N TRP A 250 -17.62 -9.69 -11.59
CA TRP A 250 -17.85 -9.05 -12.91
C TRP A 250 -19.05 -9.56 -13.70
N ILE A 251 -19.68 -10.68 -13.31
CA ILE A 251 -20.79 -11.28 -14.06
C ILE A 251 -21.92 -10.27 -14.32
N SER A 252 -22.48 -10.31 -15.53
CA SER A 252 -23.50 -9.38 -16.04
C SER A 252 -23.10 -7.90 -15.96
N GLY A 253 -21.82 -7.58 -16.19
CA GLY A 253 -21.32 -6.19 -16.14
C GLY A 253 -21.25 -5.63 -14.72
N GLY A 254 -20.74 -6.42 -13.78
CA GLY A 254 -20.52 -6.01 -12.39
C GLY A 254 -19.53 -4.84 -12.27
N LYS A 255 -19.55 -4.19 -11.10
CA LYS A 255 -18.64 -3.08 -10.72
C LYS A 255 -17.45 -3.55 -9.89
N GLY A 256 -17.18 -4.85 -9.85
CA GLY A 256 -16.16 -5.45 -8.99
C GLY A 256 -16.78 -5.88 -7.67
N TRP A 257 -17.06 -4.92 -6.78
CA TRP A 257 -17.57 -5.21 -5.43
C TRP A 257 -19.07 -4.81 -5.28
N PRO A 258 -19.88 -5.50 -4.45
CA PRO A 258 -19.59 -6.71 -3.66
C PRO A 258 -19.66 -8.02 -4.45
N LEU A 259 -19.12 -9.09 -3.85
CA LEU A 259 -19.21 -10.48 -4.35
C LEU A 259 -20.66 -10.91 -4.56
N LYS A 260 -21.00 -11.28 -5.80
CA LYS A 260 -22.31 -11.79 -6.21
C LYS A 260 -22.44 -13.31 -6.01
N SER A 261 -23.68 -13.78 -5.96
CA SER A 261 -24.08 -15.17 -6.22
C SER A 261 -24.24 -15.44 -7.72
N PHE A 262 -23.98 -16.67 -8.13
CA PHE A 262 -24.37 -17.25 -9.42
C PHE A 262 -24.62 -18.75 -9.24
N SER A 263 -25.28 -19.40 -10.21
CA SER A 263 -25.80 -20.77 -10.12
C SER A 263 -24.74 -21.81 -9.73
N GLU A 264 -23.72 -22.04 -10.56
CA GLU A 264 -22.71 -23.08 -10.32
C GLU A 264 -21.74 -22.74 -9.16
N LYS A 265 -21.87 -21.60 -8.47
CA LYS A 265 -20.87 -21.11 -7.52
C LYS A 265 -20.54 -22.11 -6.40
N LYS A 266 -21.53 -22.82 -5.87
CA LYS A 266 -21.32 -23.82 -4.80
C LYS A 266 -20.60 -25.05 -5.33
N GLU A 267 -21.08 -25.60 -6.44
CA GLU A 267 -20.52 -26.79 -7.09
C GLU A 267 -19.07 -26.58 -7.51
N LEU A 268 -18.73 -25.39 -8.03
CA LEU A 268 -17.36 -25.03 -8.39
C LEU A 268 -16.43 -24.83 -7.18
N LEU A 269 -16.94 -24.33 -6.05
CA LEU A 269 -16.15 -24.25 -4.81
C LEU A 269 -15.90 -25.65 -4.22
N GLU A 270 -16.90 -26.54 -4.27
CA GLU A 270 -16.76 -27.95 -3.89
C GLU A 270 -15.78 -28.70 -4.82
N LYS A 271 -15.81 -28.41 -6.12
CA LYS A 271 -14.84 -28.93 -7.11
C LYS A 271 -13.42 -28.46 -6.82
N ALA A 272 -13.21 -27.16 -6.55
CA ALA A 272 -11.90 -26.63 -6.19
C ALA A 272 -11.34 -27.28 -4.91
N MET A 273 -12.19 -27.47 -3.88
CA MET A 273 -11.83 -28.24 -2.69
C MET A 273 -11.44 -29.69 -3.04
N SER A 274 -12.20 -30.37 -3.89
CA SER A 274 -11.92 -31.76 -4.26
C SER A 274 -10.55 -31.94 -4.93
N PHE A 275 -10.15 -31.01 -5.81
CA PHE A 275 -8.80 -31.00 -6.38
C PHE A 275 -7.77 -30.71 -5.28
N ALA A 276 -7.97 -29.68 -4.47
CA ALA A 276 -7.00 -29.29 -3.45
C ALA A 276 -6.75 -30.35 -2.36
N MET A 277 -7.70 -31.25 -2.10
CA MET A 277 -7.53 -32.40 -1.21
C MET A 277 -6.51 -33.45 -1.72
N HIS A 278 -6.18 -33.42 -3.02
CA HIS A 278 -5.14 -34.27 -3.63
C HIS A 278 -3.78 -33.57 -3.78
N GLY A 279 -3.62 -32.34 -3.24
CA GLY A 279 -2.38 -31.58 -3.30
C GLY A 279 -1.99 -30.91 -1.97
N SER A 280 -0.85 -30.24 -1.96
CA SER A 280 -0.34 -29.50 -0.79
C SER A 280 -1.12 -28.22 -0.46
N ASN A 281 -1.87 -27.68 -1.42
CA ASN A 281 -2.59 -26.40 -1.31
C ASN A 281 -4.02 -26.53 -0.72
N SER A 282 -4.24 -27.49 0.17
CA SER A 282 -5.54 -27.77 0.79
C SER A 282 -5.98 -26.66 1.77
N GLU A 283 -5.08 -26.18 2.64
CA GLU A 283 -5.39 -25.13 3.63
C GLU A 283 -5.57 -23.75 2.96
N THR A 284 -4.70 -23.40 2.01
CA THR A 284 -4.82 -22.19 1.17
C THR A 284 -6.12 -22.19 0.36
N THR A 285 -6.51 -23.33 -0.24
CA THR A 285 -7.81 -23.46 -0.92
C THR A 285 -8.97 -23.32 0.07
N CYS A 286 -8.92 -23.99 1.22
CA CYS A 286 -9.97 -23.97 2.24
C CYS A 286 -10.25 -22.55 2.78
N THR A 287 -9.21 -21.73 2.98
CA THR A 287 -9.38 -20.33 3.37
C THR A 287 -10.01 -19.48 2.27
N VAL A 288 -9.50 -19.57 1.03
CA VAL A 288 -10.05 -18.83 -0.11
C VAL A 288 -11.50 -19.23 -0.41
N VAL A 289 -11.84 -20.51 -0.32
CA VAL A 289 -13.21 -21.02 -0.51
C VAL A 289 -14.16 -20.41 0.53
N LYS A 290 -13.80 -20.41 1.82
CA LYS A 290 -14.61 -19.76 2.88
C LYS A 290 -14.77 -18.25 2.65
N VAL A 291 -13.74 -17.58 2.15
CA VAL A 291 -13.77 -16.13 1.86
C VAL A 291 -14.62 -15.82 0.61
N LEU A 292 -14.58 -16.67 -0.42
CA LEU A 292 -15.41 -16.55 -1.63
C LEU A 292 -16.86 -16.99 -1.43
N SER A 293 -17.14 -17.86 -0.46
CA SER A 293 -18.50 -18.23 -0.06
C SER A 293 -19.36 -17.01 0.31
N ASN A 294 -20.65 -17.15 0.04
CA ASN A 294 -21.69 -16.18 0.41
C ASN A 294 -22.32 -16.51 1.78
N GLU A 295 -21.65 -17.36 2.57
CA GLU A 295 -22.05 -17.74 3.93
C GLU A 295 -21.84 -16.55 4.89
N SER A 296 -22.47 -16.64 6.07
CA SER A 296 -22.80 -15.50 6.92
C SER A 296 -21.62 -14.56 7.24
N SER A 297 -21.86 -13.26 7.07
CA SER A 297 -20.96 -12.13 7.41
C SER A 297 -20.71 -11.94 8.92
N GLU A 298 -20.69 -13.02 9.70
CA GLU A 298 -20.46 -12.95 11.14
C GLU A 298 -19.01 -12.54 11.44
N TRP A 299 -18.88 -11.60 12.38
CA TRP A 299 -17.61 -10.99 12.77
C TRP A 299 -16.53 -12.02 13.14
N SER A 300 -16.91 -13.04 13.91
CA SER A 300 -16.06 -14.19 14.28
C SER A 300 -15.57 -14.96 13.04
N GLY A 301 -16.49 -15.34 12.15
CA GLY A 301 -16.19 -16.09 10.94
C GLY A 301 -15.24 -15.34 9.99
N LEU A 302 -15.51 -14.06 9.74
CA LEU A 302 -14.66 -13.21 8.91
C LEU A 302 -13.26 -13.01 9.53
N LYS A 303 -13.18 -12.81 10.85
CA LYS A 303 -11.92 -12.67 11.58
C LYS A 303 -11.08 -13.95 11.53
N HIS A 304 -11.69 -15.12 11.75
CA HIS A 304 -10.99 -16.40 11.59
C HIS A 304 -10.57 -16.64 10.13
N GLY A 305 -11.39 -16.23 9.15
CA GLY A 305 -11.04 -16.23 7.73
C GLY A 305 -9.80 -15.39 7.42
N TYR A 306 -9.72 -14.15 7.94
CA TYR A 306 -8.54 -13.29 7.79
C TYR A 306 -7.29 -13.93 8.41
N VAL A 307 -7.34 -14.34 9.68
CA VAL A 307 -6.17 -14.90 10.39
C VAL A 307 -5.68 -16.19 9.73
N ALA A 308 -6.58 -17.05 9.26
CA ALA A 308 -6.19 -18.26 8.53
C ALA A 308 -5.60 -17.92 7.15
N SER A 309 -6.14 -16.91 6.45
CA SER A 309 -5.58 -16.43 5.18
C SER A 309 -4.15 -15.91 5.33
N GLN A 310 -3.89 -15.15 6.41
CA GLN A 310 -2.57 -14.60 6.73
C GLN A 310 -1.56 -15.71 7.08
N LYS A 311 -1.96 -16.73 7.85
CA LYS A 311 -1.12 -17.93 8.07
C LYS A 311 -0.80 -18.68 6.79
N CYS A 312 -1.72 -18.64 5.82
CA CYS A 312 -1.60 -19.26 4.51
C CYS A 312 -0.91 -18.37 3.45
N ASN A 313 -0.46 -17.15 3.80
CA ASN A 313 0.04 -16.13 2.86
C ASN A 313 -0.87 -15.93 1.63
N SER A 314 -2.20 -15.88 1.84
CA SER A 314 -3.20 -15.87 0.78
C SER A 314 -3.71 -14.45 0.50
N PRO A 315 -3.23 -13.74 -0.56
CA PRO A 315 -3.64 -12.37 -0.83
C PRO A 315 -5.13 -12.27 -1.18
N ILE A 316 -5.69 -13.31 -1.82
CA ILE A 316 -7.13 -13.39 -2.11
C ILE A 316 -7.92 -13.47 -0.79
N GLY A 317 -7.48 -14.32 0.14
CA GLY A 317 -8.11 -14.46 1.45
C GLY A 317 -8.00 -13.19 2.29
N GLU A 318 -6.81 -12.62 2.39
CA GLU A 318 -6.53 -11.42 3.20
C GLU A 318 -7.28 -10.18 2.69
N ILE A 319 -7.08 -9.78 1.43
CA ILE A 319 -7.63 -8.53 0.89
C ILE A 319 -9.16 -8.56 0.90
N LEU A 320 -9.77 -9.70 0.55
CA LEU A 320 -11.24 -9.83 0.51
C LEU A 320 -11.83 -9.99 1.92
N SER A 321 -11.12 -10.63 2.87
CA SER A 321 -11.56 -10.66 4.28
C SER A 321 -11.54 -9.26 4.90
N CYS A 322 -10.44 -8.51 4.73
CA CYS A 322 -10.36 -7.12 5.18
C CYS A 322 -11.47 -6.25 4.55
N ARG A 323 -11.76 -6.44 3.25
CA ARG A 323 -12.86 -5.73 2.58
C ARG A 323 -14.23 -6.09 3.16
N LYS A 324 -14.52 -7.37 3.41
CA LYS A 324 -15.77 -7.83 4.08
C LYS A 324 -15.88 -7.27 5.50
N ILE A 325 -14.80 -7.28 6.28
CA ILE A 325 -14.77 -6.75 7.66
C ILE A 325 -15.03 -5.24 7.68
N LEU A 326 -14.49 -4.49 6.71
CA LEU A 326 -14.76 -3.06 6.55
C LEU A 326 -16.22 -2.77 6.15
N ASP A 327 -16.85 -3.57 5.30
CA ASP A 327 -18.29 -3.39 5.03
C ASP A 327 -19.14 -3.75 6.25
N VAL A 328 -18.82 -4.82 7.00
CA VAL A 328 -19.51 -5.14 8.27
C VAL A 328 -19.40 -4.02 9.29
N HIS A 329 -18.26 -3.31 9.37
CA HIS A 329 -18.15 -2.07 10.15
C HIS A 329 -19.13 -1.00 9.67
N CYS A 330 -19.14 -0.71 8.37
CA CYS A 330 -19.96 0.35 7.78
C CYS A 330 -21.47 0.04 7.78
N GLU A 331 -21.85 -1.24 7.89
CA GLU A 331 -23.23 -1.72 8.00
C GLU A 331 -23.68 -1.92 9.45
N THR A 332 -22.74 -1.96 10.41
CA THR A 332 -23.06 -2.09 11.84
C THR A 332 -23.65 -0.78 12.37
N ASN A 333 -24.85 -0.87 12.95
CA ASN A 333 -25.48 0.25 13.65
C ASN A 333 -24.54 0.81 14.72
N VAL A 334 -24.25 2.12 14.63
CA VAL A 334 -23.39 2.91 15.53
C VAL A 334 -23.65 2.63 17.01
N ALA A 335 -24.90 2.42 17.43
CA ALA A 335 -25.24 2.12 18.82
C ALA A 335 -24.73 0.76 19.34
N LYS A 336 -24.19 -0.11 18.47
CA LYS A 336 -23.54 -1.38 18.81
C LYS A 336 -22.01 -1.30 18.90
N TYR A 337 -21.40 -0.16 18.53
CA TYR A 337 -19.95 0.01 18.64
C TYR A 337 -19.54 0.05 20.12
N ILE A 338 -18.52 -0.72 20.47
CA ILE A 338 -17.96 -0.71 21.81
C ILE A 338 -16.91 0.39 21.92
N TRP A 339 -17.03 1.17 22.99
CA TRP A 339 -16.08 2.19 23.40
C TRP A 339 -15.02 1.54 24.26
N ASP A 340 -13.77 1.55 23.80
CA ASP A 340 -12.64 1.14 24.61
C ASP A 340 -12.15 2.36 25.40
N ASP A 341 -12.09 2.23 26.72
CA ASP A 341 -11.77 3.33 27.63
C ASP A 341 -10.26 3.57 27.73
N ASN A 342 -9.46 2.54 27.41
CA ASN A 342 -8.00 2.53 27.51
C ASN A 342 -7.30 2.88 26.17
N LEU A 343 -7.75 3.95 25.51
CA LEU A 343 -7.12 4.48 24.30
C LEU A 343 -5.80 5.20 24.63
N SER A 344 -4.68 4.47 24.68
CA SER A 344 -3.35 5.06 24.62
C SER A 344 -3.11 5.70 23.24
N ALA A 345 -2.38 6.83 23.22
CA ALA A 345 -2.07 7.54 21.97
C ALA A 345 -0.95 6.87 21.14
N ASN A 346 -0.38 5.77 21.64
CA ASN A 346 0.67 4.96 21.02
C ASN A 346 0.45 3.47 21.35
N VAL A 347 1.23 2.61 20.69
CA VAL A 347 1.19 1.13 20.69
C VAL A 347 0.16 0.52 19.72
N MET A 348 0.70 0.01 18.61
CA MET A 348 0.02 -0.81 17.62
C MET A 348 0.89 -2.05 17.30
N SER A 349 1.06 -2.94 18.29
CA SER A 349 1.54 -4.30 18.00
C SER A 349 0.47 -5.04 17.18
N SER A 350 0.90 -5.84 16.21
CA SER A 350 -0.02 -6.57 15.32
C SER A 350 -0.78 -7.70 16.04
N GLU A 351 -0.24 -8.19 17.16
CA GLU A 351 -0.66 -9.45 17.78
C GLU A 351 -1.80 -9.27 18.79
N GLU A 352 -1.81 -8.17 19.57
CA GLU A 352 -2.90 -7.86 20.50
C GLU A 352 -4.25 -7.65 19.79
N LEU A 353 -4.23 -7.02 18.61
CA LEU A 353 -5.44 -6.64 17.87
C LEU A 353 -6.21 -7.86 17.36
N VAL A 354 -5.53 -8.99 17.18
CA VAL A 354 -6.13 -10.27 16.79
C VAL A 354 -6.96 -10.90 17.92
N LEU A 355 -6.98 -10.34 19.15
CA LEU A 355 -7.78 -10.86 20.26
C LEU A 355 -9.21 -10.27 20.34
N PHE A 356 -9.45 -9.01 19.96
CA PHE A 356 -10.76 -8.36 20.14
C PHE A 356 -11.91 -9.09 19.43
N SER A 357 -12.92 -9.54 20.19
CA SER A 357 -14.03 -10.38 19.73
C SER A 357 -15.24 -9.60 19.19
N GLN A 358 -15.19 -8.27 19.20
CA GLN A 358 -16.34 -7.38 19.03
C GLN A 358 -16.00 -6.16 18.15
N VAL A 359 -17.03 -5.52 17.60
CA VAL A 359 -16.92 -4.38 16.69
C VAL A 359 -16.57 -3.10 17.47
N SER A 360 -15.37 -2.56 17.25
CA SER A 360 -14.90 -1.31 17.88
C SER A 360 -14.26 -0.35 16.87
N VAL A 361 -14.03 0.89 17.32
CA VAL A 361 -13.33 1.93 16.54
C VAL A 361 -11.87 1.56 16.30
N ARG A 362 -11.20 0.94 17.29
CA ARG A 362 -9.81 0.45 17.17
C ARG A 362 -9.71 -0.60 16.07
N THR A 363 -10.68 -1.52 15.99
CA THR A 363 -10.73 -2.52 14.91
C THR A 363 -11.03 -1.91 13.53
N LEU A 364 -11.92 -0.91 13.44
CA LEU A 364 -12.22 -0.21 12.19
C LEU A 364 -10.96 0.47 11.62
N LEU A 365 -10.25 1.21 12.45
CA LEU A 365 -9.03 1.92 12.05
C LEU A 365 -7.89 0.96 11.71
N HIS A 366 -7.76 -0.16 12.44
CA HIS A 366 -6.79 -1.21 12.13
C HIS A 366 -7.04 -1.85 10.75
N PHE A 367 -8.25 -2.38 10.50
CA PHE A 367 -8.57 -3.00 9.21
C PHE A 367 -8.57 -1.99 8.05
N TRP A 368 -8.91 -0.72 8.30
CA TRP A 368 -8.77 0.35 7.31
C TRP A 368 -7.30 0.57 6.96
N ASN A 369 -6.42 0.78 7.95
CA ASN A 369 -5.00 1.06 7.68
C ASN A 369 -4.27 -0.14 7.07
N LEU A 370 -4.63 -1.36 7.46
CA LEU A 370 -4.15 -2.60 6.83
C LEU A 370 -4.57 -2.67 5.35
N TRP A 371 -5.87 -2.55 5.06
CA TRP A 371 -6.38 -2.61 3.69
C TRP A 371 -5.87 -1.45 2.81
N LYS A 372 -5.81 -0.22 3.37
CA LYS A 372 -5.19 0.98 2.77
C LYS A 372 -3.78 0.68 2.31
N LYS A 373 -2.96 0.04 3.17
CA LYS A 373 -1.59 -0.36 2.82
C LYS A 373 -1.57 -1.40 1.71
N THR A 374 -2.28 -2.53 1.85
CA THR A 374 -2.22 -3.60 0.84
C THR A 374 -2.71 -3.15 -0.55
N ILE A 375 -3.68 -2.23 -0.62
CA ILE A 375 -4.11 -1.64 -1.90
C ILE A 375 -3.08 -0.64 -2.44
N PHE A 376 -2.35 0.09 -1.59
CA PHE A 376 -1.26 0.95 -2.03
C PHE A 376 -0.07 0.13 -2.58
N ASP A 377 0.38 -0.88 -1.82
CA ASP A 377 1.41 -1.84 -2.23
C ASP A 377 1.04 -2.51 -3.57
N LEU A 378 -0.24 -2.83 -3.76
CA LEU A 378 -0.79 -3.34 -5.03
C LEU A 378 -0.67 -2.31 -6.15
N ILE A 379 -1.12 -1.06 -5.95
CA ILE A 379 -1.06 0.01 -6.97
C ILE A 379 0.38 0.28 -7.42
N GLU A 380 1.36 0.22 -6.52
CA GLU A 380 2.79 0.31 -6.88
C GLU A 380 3.25 -0.92 -7.69
N SER A 381 2.86 -2.13 -7.26
CA SER A 381 3.22 -3.39 -7.95
C SER A 381 2.75 -3.48 -9.41
N LEU A 382 1.72 -2.72 -9.81
CA LEU A 382 1.13 -2.78 -11.16
C LEU A 382 2.14 -2.54 -12.30
N GLN A 383 3.26 -1.86 -12.05
CA GLN A 383 4.32 -1.69 -13.06
C GLN A 383 4.98 -3.03 -13.46
N GLY A 384 5.00 -4.01 -12.55
CA GLY A 384 5.50 -5.35 -12.83
C GLY A 384 4.67 -6.12 -13.85
N LEU A 385 3.45 -5.67 -14.18
CA LEU A 385 2.56 -6.32 -15.15
C LEU A 385 2.95 -6.08 -16.63
N GLU A 386 3.92 -5.19 -16.91
CA GLU A 386 4.55 -5.07 -18.25
C GLU A 386 5.68 -6.09 -18.46
N ILE A 387 6.16 -6.75 -17.40
CA ILE A 387 7.28 -7.69 -17.43
C ILE A 387 6.75 -9.11 -17.58
N GLU A 388 7.47 -9.96 -18.33
CA GLU A 388 7.16 -11.38 -18.52
C GLU A 388 6.98 -12.12 -17.18
N HIS A 389 7.93 -11.91 -16.25
CA HIS A 389 7.91 -12.43 -14.90
C HIS A 389 7.68 -11.28 -13.90
N PHE A 390 6.64 -11.38 -13.06
CA PHE A 390 6.21 -10.32 -12.13
C PHE A 390 7.19 -9.95 -10.98
N GLY A 391 8.41 -10.48 -11.00
CA GLY A 391 9.50 -10.13 -10.08
C GLY A 391 9.13 -10.27 -8.60
N LYS A 392 9.60 -9.30 -7.79
CA LYS A 392 9.38 -9.27 -6.33
C LYS A 392 7.90 -9.22 -5.92
N TYR A 393 7.00 -8.75 -6.79
CA TYR A 393 5.59 -8.51 -6.47
C TYR A 393 4.62 -9.56 -7.03
N ASN A 394 5.14 -10.72 -7.47
CA ASN A 394 4.39 -11.83 -8.09
C ASN A 394 3.04 -12.13 -7.41
N ILE A 395 3.00 -12.18 -6.08
CA ILE A 395 1.80 -12.47 -5.28
C ILE A 395 0.68 -11.42 -5.49
N LEU A 396 1.01 -10.12 -5.50
CA LEU A 396 0.04 -9.03 -5.70
C LEU A 396 -0.35 -8.87 -7.17
N CYS A 397 0.60 -9.04 -8.10
CA CYS A 397 0.33 -9.05 -9.54
C CYS A 397 -0.67 -10.16 -9.91
N ASN A 398 -0.44 -11.40 -9.45
CA ASN A 398 -1.38 -12.51 -9.63
C ASN A 398 -2.76 -12.22 -9.02
N PHE A 399 -2.81 -11.70 -7.79
CA PHE A 399 -4.08 -11.28 -7.19
C PHE A 399 -4.82 -10.25 -8.08
N CYS A 400 -4.13 -9.23 -8.59
CA CYS A 400 -4.73 -8.19 -9.42
C CYS A 400 -5.26 -8.74 -10.75
N VAL A 401 -4.46 -9.55 -11.46
CA VAL A 401 -4.86 -10.21 -12.72
C VAL A 401 -6.09 -11.10 -12.49
N ASN A 402 -6.07 -11.89 -11.42
CA ASN A 402 -7.20 -12.76 -11.05
C ASN A 402 -8.45 -11.98 -10.64
N TYR A 403 -8.29 -10.89 -9.88
CA TYR A 403 -9.36 -10.01 -9.43
C TYR A 403 -10.15 -9.42 -10.61
N PHE A 404 -9.46 -8.99 -11.68
CA PHE A 404 -10.12 -8.44 -12.87
C PHE A 404 -10.69 -9.49 -13.85
N GLY A 405 -10.43 -10.79 -13.60
CA GLY A 405 -10.78 -11.84 -14.56
C GLY A 405 -9.97 -11.75 -15.86
N ALA A 406 -8.69 -11.40 -15.74
CA ALA A 406 -7.73 -11.37 -16.83
C ALA A 406 -6.78 -12.57 -16.75
N ARG A 407 -6.10 -12.90 -17.85
CA ARG A 407 -4.99 -13.86 -17.88
C ARG A 407 -3.88 -13.36 -18.79
N GLN A 408 -2.64 -13.40 -18.32
CA GLN A 408 -1.47 -13.01 -19.10
C GLN A 408 -1.27 -14.00 -20.27
N GLN A 409 -1.04 -13.46 -21.47
CA GLN A 409 -0.55 -14.20 -22.62
C GLN A 409 0.64 -13.44 -23.21
N LEU A 410 1.76 -14.15 -23.29
CA LEU A 410 3.01 -13.69 -23.87
C LEU A 410 2.95 -13.89 -25.39
N ASN A 411 3.33 -12.85 -26.13
CA ASN A 411 3.66 -12.93 -27.55
C ASN A 411 5.06 -12.34 -27.70
N ASP A 412 5.83 -12.76 -28.71
CA ASP A 412 7.29 -12.60 -28.87
C ASP A 412 7.89 -11.20 -28.62
N LEU A 413 7.07 -10.14 -28.60
CA LEU A 413 7.49 -8.75 -28.34
C LEU A 413 6.57 -7.97 -27.38
N ASN A 414 5.43 -8.51 -26.91
CA ASN A 414 4.47 -7.78 -26.06
C ASN A 414 3.65 -8.68 -25.13
N VAL A 415 3.51 -8.25 -23.87
CA VAL A 415 2.58 -8.84 -22.90
C VAL A 415 1.15 -8.38 -23.20
N THR A 416 0.22 -9.33 -23.28
CA THR A 416 -1.22 -9.07 -23.48
C THR A 416 -2.05 -9.80 -22.43
N TYR A 417 -3.28 -9.33 -22.20
CA TYR A 417 -4.20 -9.90 -21.22
C TYR A 417 -5.50 -10.36 -21.89
N ALA A 418 -5.77 -11.66 -21.86
CA ALA A 418 -7.02 -12.26 -22.27
C ALA A 418 -8.11 -12.02 -21.20
N LEU A 419 -9.33 -11.65 -21.62
CA LEU A 419 -10.42 -11.27 -20.71
C LEU A 419 -11.51 -12.34 -20.62
N LEU A 420 -11.86 -12.72 -19.40
CA LEU A 420 -13.00 -13.61 -19.10
C LEU A 420 -14.34 -12.88 -19.13
N HIS A 421 -14.34 -11.58 -18.78
CA HIS A 421 -15.55 -10.75 -18.71
C HIS A 421 -15.43 -9.49 -19.58
N PRO A 422 -15.52 -9.59 -20.93
CA PRO A 422 -15.42 -8.43 -21.83
C PRO A 422 -16.50 -7.35 -21.63
N ALA A 423 -17.58 -7.66 -20.90
CA ALA A 423 -18.66 -6.74 -20.56
C ALA A 423 -18.49 -6.05 -19.18
N ALA A 424 -17.42 -6.34 -18.43
CA ALA A 424 -17.16 -5.80 -17.11
C ALA A 424 -17.02 -4.26 -17.11
N GLU A 425 -17.44 -3.60 -16.02
CA GLU A 425 -17.46 -2.12 -15.95
C GLU A 425 -16.07 -1.50 -16.15
N TRP A 426 -15.00 -2.16 -15.69
CA TRP A 426 -13.63 -1.68 -15.86
C TRP A 426 -13.17 -1.67 -17.32
N VAL A 427 -13.61 -2.63 -18.14
CA VAL A 427 -13.28 -2.74 -19.57
C VAL A 427 -13.87 -1.57 -20.36
N LYS A 428 -15.04 -1.06 -19.95
CA LYS A 428 -15.69 0.11 -20.57
C LYS A 428 -14.89 1.41 -20.41
N LYS A 429 -13.91 1.46 -19.50
CA LYS A 429 -12.97 2.58 -19.34
C LYS A 429 -11.85 2.56 -20.39
N ILE A 430 -11.62 1.44 -21.07
CA ILE A 430 -10.59 1.28 -22.09
C ILE A 430 -11.19 1.63 -23.46
N HIS A 431 -10.51 2.49 -24.22
CA HIS A 431 -10.96 2.88 -25.55
C HIS A 431 -10.90 1.68 -26.53
N GLN A 432 -11.97 1.51 -27.32
CA GLN A 432 -12.21 0.29 -28.09
C GLN A 432 -11.11 -0.04 -29.12
N SER A 433 -10.30 0.92 -29.56
CA SER A 433 -9.14 0.71 -30.43
C SER A 433 -8.04 -0.17 -29.82
N PHE A 434 -7.97 -0.26 -28.48
CA PHE A 434 -6.96 -1.03 -27.76
C PHE A 434 -7.46 -2.42 -27.35
N ILE A 435 -8.69 -2.77 -27.73
CA ILE A 435 -9.34 -4.05 -27.43
C ILE A 435 -9.33 -4.90 -28.71
N ARG A 436 -8.42 -5.88 -28.76
CA ARG A 436 -8.35 -6.85 -29.87
C ARG A 436 -9.35 -7.98 -29.63
N ARG A 437 -9.93 -8.55 -30.69
CA ARG A 437 -10.86 -9.69 -30.62
C ARG A 437 -10.39 -10.78 -31.58
N SER A 438 -10.27 -12.01 -31.10
CA SER A 438 -9.93 -13.18 -31.93
C SER A 438 -10.84 -14.35 -31.58
N LYS A 439 -11.61 -14.83 -32.56
CA LYS A 439 -12.67 -15.84 -32.40
C LYS A 439 -13.56 -15.55 -31.17
N LYS A 440 -13.40 -16.32 -30.09
CA LYS A 440 -14.17 -16.27 -28.83
C LYS A 440 -13.55 -15.33 -27.77
N ILE A 441 -12.27 -14.96 -27.89
CA ILE A 441 -11.49 -14.27 -26.84
C ILE A 441 -11.29 -12.78 -27.16
N VAL A 442 -11.28 -11.97 -26.11
CA VAL A 442 -11.00 -10.53 -26.15
C VAL A 442 -9.68 -10.25 -25.41
N PHE A 443 -8.81 -9.44 -26.00
CA PHE A 443 -7.47 -9.14 -25.51
C PHE A 443 -7.25 -7.64 -25.30
N VAL A 444 -6.49 -7.30 -24.28
CA VAL A 444 -6.07 -5.93 -23.94
C VAL A 444 -4.55 -5.89 -23.79
N ASP A 445 -3.94 -4.81 -24.28
CA ASP A 445 -2.52 -4.51 -24.11
C ASP A 445 -2.16 -4.21 -22.63
N ALA A 446 -0.98 -4.64 -22.16
CA ALA A 446 -0.57 -4.53 -20.77
C ALA A 446 -0.71 -3.11 -20.18
N ARG A 447 -0.32 -2.06 -20.93
CA ARG A 447 -0.37 -0.67 -20.45
C ARG A 447 -1.80 -0.19 -20.22
N HIS A 448 -2.70 -0.61 -21.10
CA HIS A 448 -4.12 -0.28 -21.04
C HIS A 448 -4.84 -1.05 -19.91
N PHE A 449 -4.42 -2.29 -19.64
CA PHE A 449 -4.84 -3.05 -18.47
C PHE A 449 -4.38 -2.39 -17.16
N ILE A 450 -3.09 -2.06 -17.06
CA ILE A 450 -2.46 -1.39 -15.89
C ILE A 450 -3.14 -0.07 -15.58
N TYR A 451 -3.40 0.76 -16.60
CA TYR A 451 -4.10 2.04 -16.42
C TYR A 451 -5.52 1.84 -15.88
N ALA A 452 -6.30 0.92 -16.45
CA ALA A 452 -7.65 0.63 -15.99
C ALA A 452 -7.69 0.03 -14.57
N ALA A 453 -6.72 -0.84 -14.25
CA ALA A 453 -6.54 -1.43 -12.93
C ALA A 453 -6.22 -0.37 -11.86
N ARG A 454 -5.22 0.49 -12.11
CA ARG A 454 -4.84 1.63 -11.26
C ARG A 454 -6.04 2.54 -10.97
N GLN A 455 -6.74 2.94 -12.04
CA GLN A 455 -7.93 3.79 -11.95
C GLN A 455 -9.10 3.12 -11.21
N HIS A 456 -9.25 1.80 -11.27
CA HIS A 456 -10.21 1.06 -10.46
C HIS A 456 -9.81 1.02 -8.99
N TRP A 457 -8.56 0.72 -8.66
CA TRP A 457 -8.09 0.64 -7.27
C TRP A 457 -8.12 1.99 -6.55
N HIS A 458 -7.76 3.10 -7.23
CA HIS A 458 -7.99 4.45 -6.68
C HIS A 458 -9.49 4.74 -6.48
N SER A 459 -10.37 4.29 -7.37
CA SER A 459 -11.83 4.44 -7.21
C SER A 459 -12.35 3.70 -5.97
N GLU A 460 -11.95 2.43 -5.78
CA GLU A 460 -12.34 1.65 -4.59
C GLU A 460 -11.76 2.23 -3.30
N LEU A 461 -10.48 2.64 -3.29
CA LEU A 461 -9.83 3.26 -2.13
C LEU A 461 -10.60 4.50 -1.63
N LEU A 462 -11.09 5.32 -2.56
CA LEU A 462 -11.95 6.47 -2.25
C LEU A 462 -13.35 6.06 -1.77
N ILE A 463 -13.98 5.06 -2.39
CA ILE A 463 -15.32 4.60 -2.00
C ILE A 463 -15.30 4.01 -0.58
N VAL A 464 -14.30 3.19 -0.25
CA VAL A 464 -14.14 2.62 1.11
C VAL A 464 -13.76 3.72 2.10
N GLY A 465 -12.81 4.58 1.75
CA GLY A 465 -12.40 5.69 2.62
C GLY A 465 -13.56 6.63 2.97
N LEU A 466 -14.45 6.93 2.01
CA LEU A 466 -15.67 7.69 2.27
C LEU A 466 -16.65 6.94 3.18
N LYS A 467 -16.85 5.63 3.01
CA LYS A 467 -17.67 4.82 3.94
C LYS A 467 -17.10 4.82 5.38
N VAL A 468 -15.78 4.71 5.53
CA VAL A 468 -15.10 4.75 6.84
C VAL A 468 -15.27 6.13 7.48
N LEU A 469 -15.13 7.21 6.70
CA LEU A 469 -15.38 8.58 7.15
C LEU A 469 -16.85 8.83 7.54
N ASP A 470 -17.82 8.35 6.77
CA ASP A 470 -19.25 8.40 7.11
C ASP A 470 -19.53 7.68 8.44
N THR A 471 -18.88 6.54 8.65
CA THR A 471 -19.00 5.73 9.88
C THR A 471 -18.39 6.47 11.07
N LEU A 472 -17.16 6.99 10.96
CA LEU A 472 -16.50 7.76 12.01
C LEU A 472 -17.25 9.06 12.35
N GLU A 473 -17.77 9.77 11.35
CA GLU A 473 -18.60 10.95 11.57
C GLU A 473 -19.90 10.58 12.29
N SER A 474 -20.56 9.48 11.93
CA SER A 474 -21.80 9.04 12.56
C SER A 474 -21.58 8.62 14.02
N ILE A 475 -20.46 7.94 14.30
CA ILE A 475 -20.01 7.62 15.67
C ILE A 475 -19.73 8.91 16.46
N TYR A 476 -18.99 9.87 15.88
CA TYR A 476 -18.72 11.17 16.51
C TYR A 476 -20.02 11.96 16.79
N LYS A 477 -20.96 12.02 15.84
CA LYS A 477 -22.24 12.75 15.98
C LYS A 477 -23.12 12.19 17.10
N LEU A 478 -23.19 10.87 17.25
CA LEU A 478 -23.92 10.23 18.36
C LEU A 478 -23.23 10.49 19.71
N ALA A 479 -21.91 10.54 19.71
CA ALA A 479 -21.09 10.66 20.91
C ALA A 479 -20.88 12.09 21.44
N ALA A 480 -20.95 13.11 20.57
CA ALA A 480 -20.53 14.48 20.89
C ALA A 480 -21.30 15.14 22.06
N THR A 481 -22.49 14.63 22.38
CA THR A 481 -23.32 15.12 23.50
C THR A 481 -22.99 14.50 24.86
N SER A 482 -22.19 13.43 24.92
CA SER A 482 -21.94 12.66 26.16
C SER A 482 -20.49 12.24 26.38
N MET A 483 -19.64 12.19 25.35
CA MET A 483 -18.27 11.69 25.48
C MET A 483 -17.26 12.74 25.98
N PRO A 484 -16.25 12.30 26.77
CA PRO A 484 -15.11 13.14 27.13
C PRO A 484 -14.38 13.74 25.92
N HIS A 485 -13.95 15.00 26.06
CA HIS A 485 -13.19 15.76 25.08
C HIS A 485 -12.03 14.99 24.42
N PHE A 486 -11.25 14.21 25.18
CA PHE A 486 -10.18 13.38 24.65
C PHE A 486 -10.64 12.42 23.54
N ARG A 487 -11.77 11.71 23.73
CA ARG A 487 -12.29 10.79 22.71
C ARG A 487 -12.80 11.55 21.49
N GLN A 488 -13.45 12.70 21.70
CA GLN A 488 -13.88 13.57 20.60
C GLN A 488 -12.70 14.02 19.73
N SER A 489 -11.57 14.42 20.35
CA SER A 489 -10.32 14.72 19.63
C SER A 489 -9.80 13.54 18.82
N MET A 490 -9.80 12.32 19.39
CA MET A 490 -9.37 11.11 18.66
C MET A 490 -10.19 10.88 17.38
N PHE A 491 -11.51 11.07 17.42
CA PHE A 491 -12.35 10.98 16.20
C PHE A 491 -11.99 12.05 15.17
N LEU A 492 -11.86 13.31 15.59
CA LEU A 492 -11.59 14.42 14.67
C LEU A 492 -10.20 14.31 14.02
N LEU A 493 -9.21 13.77 14.73
CA LEU A 493 -7.88 13.48 14.21
C LEU A 493 -7.87 12.32 13.21
N ASN A 494 -8.58 11.22 13.49
CA ASN A 494 -8.70 10.09 12.54
C ASN A 494 -9.51 10.48 11.28
N ILE A 495 -10.58 11.27 11.44
CA ILE A 495 -11.33 11.85 10.31
C ILE A 495 -10.40 12.74 9.46
N TYR A 496 -9.52 13.53 10.08
CA TYR A 496 -8.54 14.35 9.38
C TYR A 496 -7.49 13.51 8.63
N GLU A 497 -6.86 12.52 9.27
CA GLU A 497 -5.85 11.65 8.64
C GLU A 497 -6.39 11.03 7.34
N ILE A 498 -7.58 10.41 7.44
CA ILE A 498 -8.20 9.70 6.33
C ILE A 498 -8.67 10.69 5.26
N ALA A 499 -9.29 11.81 5.63
CA ALA A 499 -9.75 12.80 4.67
C ALA A 499 -8.59 13.52 3.95
N LYS A 500 -7.47 13.77 4.62
CA LYS A 500 -6.24 14.34 4.04
C LYS A 500 -5.61 13.38 3.05
N PHE A 501 -5.34 12.14 3.47
CA PHE A 501 -4.78 11.08 2.61
C PHE A 501 -5.58 10.91 1.30
N LEU A 502 -6.92 10.87 1.39
CA LEU A 502 -7.78 10.78 0.21
C LEU A 502 -7.76 12.07 -0.64
N SER A 503 -7.62 13.24 -0.04
CA SER A 503 -7.59 14.53 -0.75
C SER A 503 -6.28 14.79 -1.52
N GLU A 504 -5.17 14.20 -1.08
CA GLU A 504 -3.86 14.32 -1.74
C GLU A 504 -3.74 13.43 -2.98
N SER A 505 -4.64 12.44 -3.14
CA SER A 505 -4.64 11.51 -4.27
C SER A 505 -5.14 12.15 -5.58
N LYS A 506 -4.19 12.53 -6.45
CA LYS A 506 -4.42 13.34 -7.67
C LYS A 506 -5.26 12.67 -8.78
N GLU A 507 -5.53 11.36 -8.69
CA GLU A 507 -6.22 10.60 -9.75
C GLU A 507 -7.76 10.64 -9.68
N LEU A 508 -8.36 11.47 -8.79
CA LEU A 508 -9.78 11.39 -8.44
C LEU A 508 -10.56 12.71 -8.68
N ASP A 509 -10.87 12.97 -9.95
CA ASP A 509 -11.48 14.21 -10.46
C ASP A 509 -13.00 14.40 -10.18
N SER A 510 -13.59 13.56 -9.33
CA SER A 510 -15.00 13.70 -8.96
C SER A 510 -15.22 14.92 -8.05
N LYS A 511 -15.76 16.01 -8.62
CA LYS A 511 -16.27 17.17 -7.87
C LYS A 511 -17.20 16.78 -6.72
N SER A 512 -17.94 15.67 -6.86
CA SER A 512 -18.83 15.18 -5.80
C SER A 512 -18.09 14.52 -4.63
N SER A 513 -16.91 13.98 -4.85
CA SER A 513 -16.08 13.40 -3.79
C SER A 513 -15.26 14.48 -3.10
N GLN A 514 -14.73 15.43 -3.87
CA GLN A 514 -13.93 16.55 -3.37
C GLN A 514 -14.71 17.45 -2.39
N TRP A 515 -16.02 17.68 -2.57
CA TRP A 515 -16.81 18.41 -1.55
C TRP A 515 -17.02 17.60 -0.27
N ARG A 516 -17.21 16.27 -0.36
CA ARG A 516 -17.37 15.41 0.82
C ARG A 516 -16.09 15.38 1.67
N LEU A 517 -14.93 15.20 1.03
CA LEU A 517 -13.63 15.24 1.70
C LEU A 517 -13.39 16.62 2.37
N ARG A 518 -13.74 17.72 1.69
CA ARG A 518 -13.70 19.06 2.31
C ARG A 518 -14.61 19.18 3.53
N ASN A 519 -15.83 18.64 3.48
CA ASN A 519 -16.74 18.67 4.63
C ASN A 519 -16.16 17.88 5.84
N PHE A 520 -15.47 16.76 5.60
CA PHE A 520 -14.78 16.01 6.68
C PHE A 520 -13.59 16.81 7.24
N LEU A 521 -12.77 17.44 6.39
CA LEU A 521 -11.69 18.33 6.84
C LEU A 521 -12.24 19.53 7.64
N THR A 522 -13.36 20.13 7.20
CA THR A 522 -14.07 21.18 7.95
C THR A 522 -14.63 20.66 9.27
N LEU A 523 -15.17 19.43 9.34
CA LEU A 523 -15.61 18.84 10.60
C LEU A 523 -14.45 18.71 11.60
N SER A 524 -13.29 18.24 11.14
CA SER A 524 -12.08 18.10 11.98
C SER A 524 -11.59 19.42 12.59
N THR A 525 -11.90 20.59 11.99
CA THR A 525 -11.52 21.90 12.57
C THR A 525 -12.06 22.14 13.98
N LYS A 526 -13.13 21.45 14.39
CA LYS A 526 -13.64 21.45 15.78
C LYS A 526 -12.59 21.02 16.81
N TYR A 527 -11.53 20.32 16.41
CA TYR A 527 -10.41 20.00 17.28
C TYR A 527 -9.76 21.26 17.88
N PHE A 528 -9.80 22.41 17.20
CA PHE A 528 -9.33 23.69 17.75
C PHE A 528 -10.04 24.06 19.06
N GLU A 529 -11.36 23.88 19.14
CA GLU A 529 -12.16 24.21 20.34
C GLU A 529 -11.84 23.29 21.52
N ILE A 530 -11.40 22.06 21.24
CA ILE A 530 -11.04 21.05 22.24
C ILE A 530 -9.57 21.18 22.67
N ALA A 531 -8.68 21.52 21.73
CA ALA A 531 -7.27 21.77 22.00
C ALA A 531 -7.07 23.08 22.78
N PHE A 532 -7.86 24.11 22.48
CA PHE A 532 -7.82 25.43 23.11
C PHE A 532 -9.16 25.79 23.77
N PRO A 533 -9.55 25.08 24.85
CA PRO A 533 -10.84 25.28 25.50
C PRO A 533 -10.95 26.68 26.12
N LEU A 534 -12.18 27.18 26.20
CA LEU A 534 -12.50 28.49 26.79
C LEU A 534 -11.97 28.62 28.25
N ASP A 535 -11.96 27.49 28.97
CA ASP A 535 -11.41 27.31 30.31
C ASP A 535 -10.11 26.47 30.24
N PRO A 536 -8.92 27.05 30.46
CA PRO A 536 -7.63 26.34 30.39
C PRO A 536 -7.49 25.16 31.35
N ARG A 537 -8.33 25.08 32.39
CA ARG A 537 -8.35 23.92 33.30
C ARG A 537 -8.79 22.64 32.60
N GLN A 538 -9.43 22.74 31.43
CA GLN A 538 -9.83 21.59 30.62
C GLN A 538 -8.69 21.05 29.75
N SER A 539 -7.66 21.86 29.39
CA SER A 539 -6.46 21.36 28.69
C SER A 539 -5.44 20.72 29.65
N LEU A 540 -5.64 20.82 30.97
CA LEU A 540 -4.86 20.10 31.98
C LEU A 540 -5.13 18.58 32.06
N MET A 541 -5.97 18.02 31.19
CA MET A 541 -6.14 16.56 31.09
C MET A 541 -4.91 15.94 30.42
N GLU A 542 -4.24 15.03 31.12
CA GLU A 542 -3.01 14.35 30.70
C GLU A 542 -3.12 13.73 29.28
N ASN A 543 -4.21 13.01 29.00
CA ASN A 543 -4.48 12.44 27.68
C ASN A 543 -4.69 13.50 26.57
N ILE A 544 -5.08 14.73 26.91
CA ILE A 544 -5.20 15.84 25.94
C ILE A 544 -3.83 16.51 25.74
N ILE A 545 -2.99 16.60 26.78
CA ILE A 545 -1.60 17.08 26.70
C ILE A 545 -0.78 16.18 25.78
N SER A 546 -0.78 14.86 26.03
CA SER A 546 -0.05 13.90 25.20
C SER A 546 -0.57 13.88 23.76
N LEU A 547 -1.89 13.88 23.56
CA LEU A 547 -2.50 13.96 22.23
C LEU A 547 -2.10 15.24 21.48
N ARG A 548 -2.07 16.39 22.17
CA ARG A 548 -1.67 17.68 21.56
C ARG A 548 -0.22 17.71 21.09
N ARG A 549 0.68 16.96 21.76
CA ARG A 549 2.10 16.82 21.39
C ARG A 549 2.33 15.95 20.15
N THR A 550 1.38 15.07 19.78
CA THR A 550 1.47 14.18 18.60
C THR A 550 1.61 14.96 17.28
N GLU A 551 2.25 14.34 16.29
CA GLU A 551 2.39 14.91 14.96
C GLU A 551 1.05 15.21 14.29
N LEU A 552 0.13 14.23 14.26
CA LEU A 552 -1.19 14.37 13.66
C LEU A 552 -2.00 15.55 14.23
N SER A 553 -1.83 15.84 15.52
CA SER A 553 -2.39 17.04 16.17
C SER A 553 -1.79 18.34 15.63
N ARG A 554 -0.44 18.44 15.57
CA ARG A 554 0.24 19.62 15.01
C ARG A 554 -0.16 19.85 13.56
N ASP A 555 -0.33 18.77 12.81
CA ASP A 555 -0.70 18.76 11.40
C ASP A 555 -2.13 19.29 11.17
N LEU A 556 -3.12 18.80 11.92
CA LEU A 556 -4.50 19.31 11.86
C LEU A 556 -4.59 20.80 12.25
N LEU A 557 -3.80 21.22 13.24
CA LEU A 557 -3.74 22.63 13.62
C LEU A 557 -3.03 23.50 12.55
N GLN A 558 -2.04 22.97 11.82
CA GLN A 558 -1.46 23.67 10.66
C GLN A 558 -2.39 23.71 9.44
N GLU A 559 -3.26 22.72 9.25
CA GLU A 559 -4.33 22.78 8.23
C GLU A 559 -5.39 23.84 8.59
N PHE A 560 -5.72 24.00 9.88
CA PHE A 560 -6.57 25.10 10.33
C PHE A 560 -5.98 26.49 9.94
N ILE A 561 -4.67 26.68 10.13
CA ILE A 561 -3.98 27.89 9.66
C ILE A 561 -4.08 28.03 8.14
N HIS A 562 -3.88 26.95 7.37
CA HIS A 562 -4.02 27.01 5.90
C HIS A 562 -5.42 27.47 5.47
N GLN A 563 -6.48 27.01 6.13
CA GLN A 563 -7.86 27.42 5.81
C GLN A 563 -8.10 28.92 6.08
N ASP A 564 -7.62 29.45 7.21
CA ASP A 564 -7.69 30.88 7.51
C ASP A 564 -6.83 31.72 6.55
N VAL A 565 -5.62 31.27 6.24
CA VAL A 565 -4.66 31.98 5.37
C VAL A 565 -5.06 31.96 3.89
N ASN A 566 -5.83 30.97 3.43
CA ASN A 566 -6.30 30.85 2.05
C ASN A 566 -7.41 31.85 1.64
N THR A 567 -7.89 32.70 2.56
CA THR A 567 -8.85 33.78 2.22
C THR A 567 -8.22 34.86 1.32
N ARG A 568 -9.01 35.86 0.87
CA ARG A 568 -8.51 36.98 0.05
C ARG A 568 -8.37 38.24 0.90
N GLY A 569 -7.14 38.71 1.08
CA GLY A 569 -6.82 39.96 1.79
C GLY A 569 -5.67 39.78 2.80
N PRO A 570 -5.40 40.80 3.63
CA PRO A 570 -4.71 40.61 4.89
C PRO A 570 -5.58 39.79 5.87
N LEU A 571 -4.96 39.13 6.83
CA LEU A 571 -5.64 38.40 7.89
C LEU A 571 -6.45 39.34 8.78
N SER A 572 -7.60 38.88 9.27
CA SER A 572 -8.37 39.59 10.31
C SER A 572 -7.67 39.53 11.69
N TYR A 573 -8.17 40.32 12.64
CA TYR A 573 -7.73 40.19 14.04
C TYR A 573 -8.22 38.88 14.71
N GLY A 574 -9.34 38.31 14.25
CA GLY A 574 -9.77 36.97 14.65
C GLY A 574 -8.83 35.88 14.13
N GLN A 575 -8.50 35.94 12.85
CA GLN A 575 -7.59 35.02 12.17
C GLN A 575 -6.18 35.05 12.77
N ILE A 576 -5.55 36.23 12.89
CA ILE A 576 -4.21 36.32 13.48
C ILE A 576 -4.19 35.81 14.93
N GLY A 577 -5.27 36.01 15.69
CA GLY A 577 -5.42 35.45 17.04
C GLY A 577 -5.34 33.92 17.04
N ARG A 578 -6.13 33.25 16.19
CA ARG A 578 -6.14 31.78 16.06
C ARG A 578 -4.79 31.25 15.57
N VAL A 579 -4.24 31.85 14.51
CA VAL A 579 -2.94 31.49 13.93
C VAL A 579 -1.81 31.61 14.97
N MET A 580 -1.79 32.69 15.76
CA MET A 580 -0.75 32.90 16.76
C MET A 580 -0.89 31.99 17.97
N ILE A 581 -2.09 31.59 18.37
CA ILE A 581 -2.28 30.57 19.43
C ILE A 581 -1.72 29.24 18.96
N ILE A 582 -2.08 28.81 17.76
CA ILE A 582 -1.58 27.56 17.16
C ILE A 582 -0.05 27.61 17.06
N TRP A 583 0.54 28.69 16.55
CA TRP A 583 2.01 28.79 16.45
C TRP A 583 2.71 28.88 17.82
N LEU A 584 2.12 29.56 18.79
CA LEU A 584 2.61 29.62 20.19
C LEU A 584 2.25 28.37 21.02
N ALA A 585 1.63 27.34 20.43
CA ALA A 585 1.32 26.06 21.08
C ALA A 585 1.95 24.85 20.36
N SER A 586 2.06 24.90 19.03
CA SER A 586 2.60 23.83 18.19
C SER A 586 4.09 24.00 17.85
N GLY A 587 4.69 25.17 18.15
CA GLY A 587 6.12 25.43 18.03
C GLY A 587 6.60 25.81 16.63
N LYS A 588 6.76 24.83 15.74
CA LYS A 588 7.28 25.02 14.37
C LYS A 588 6.15 24.99 13.34
N LEU A 589 6.23 25.91 12.38
CA LEU A 589 5.43 25.93 11.15
C LEU A 589 6.35 25.55 9.97
N SER A 590 5.76 25.12 8.85
CA SER A 590 6.52 25.02 7.60
C SER A 590 6.89 26.41 7.05
N GLU A 591 8.03 26.50 6.37
CA GLU A 591 8.55 27.73 5.77
C GLU A 591 7.56 28.40 4.82
N ASP A 592 6.85 27.62 4.01
CA ASP A 592 5.84 28.12 3.08
C ASP A 592 4.61 28.66 3.79
N LEU A 593 4.24 28.09 4.94
CA LEU A 593 3.12 28.58 5.76
C LEU A 593 3.52 29.88 6.47
N TYR A 594 4.71 29.91 7.09
CA TYR A 594 5.30 31.10 7.70
C TYR A 594 5.32 32.30 6.72
N LYS A 595 5.87 32.11 5.51
CA LYS A 595 5.92 33.16 4.47
C LYS A 595 4.54 33.67 4.06
N LYS A 596 3.53 32.77 3.94
CA LYS A 596 2.14 33.16 3.63
C LYS A 596 1.48 33.96 4.76
N ILE A 597 1.77 33.66 6.03
CA ILE A 597 1.23 34.40 7.19
C ILE A 597 1.86 35.79 7.26
N VAL A 598 3.20 35.89 7.24
CA VAL A 598 3.92 37.17 7.38
C VAL A 598 3.58 38.12 6.23
N GLY A 599 3.49 37.62 5.00
CA GLY A 599 3.04 38.39 3.83
C GLY A 599 1.56 38.81 3.85
N ARG A 600 0.79 38.46 4.89
CA ARG A 600 -0.63 38.79 5.08
C ARG A 600 -0.95 39.32 6.48
N ALA A 601 0.06 39.75 7.25
CA ALA A 601 -0.12 40.30 8.59
C ALA A 601 -1.07 41.52 8.60
N PRO A 602 -1.92 41.69 9.62
CA PRO A 602 -2.85 42.82 9.71
C PRO A 602 -2.16 44.17 9.98
N THR A 603 -1.03 44.18 10.70
CA THR A 603 -0.22 45.38 10.97
C THR A 603 1.27 45.06 10.92
N GLU A 604 2.10 46.10 10.74
CA GLU A 604 3.56 45.96 10.72
C GLU A 604 4.12 45.51 12.08
N SER A 605 3.44 45.80 13.20
CA SER A 605 3.81 45.29 14.52
C SER A 605 3.56 43.79 14.66
N TRP A 606 2.44 43.27 14.14
CA TRP A 606 2.22 41.82 14.02
C TRP A 606 3.27 41.17 13.11
N LYS A 607 3.57 41.79 11.96
CA LYS A 607 4.61 41.32 11.03
C LYS A 607 5.99 41.25 11.70
N SER A 608 6.42 42.34 12.32
CA SER A 608 7.69 42.45 13.06
C SER A 608 7.82 41.43 14.18
N PHE A 609 6.73 41.17 14.93
CA PHE A 609 6.72 40.15 15.98
C PHE A 609 6.92 38.75 15.41
N MET A 610 6.22 38.40 14.33
CA MET A 610 6.33 37.09 13.68
C MET A 610 7.71 36.85 13.05
N GLU A 611 8.31 37.87 12.43
CA GLU A 611 9.67 37.82 11.90
C GLU A 611 10.71 37.55 13.00
N ILE A 612 10.62 38.26 14.14
CA ILE A 612 11.54 38.05 15.27
C ILE A 612 11.31 36.69 15.95
N LEU A 613 10.06 36.24 16.07
CA LEU A 613 9.70 34.93 16.62
C LEU A 613 10.28 33.78 15.78
N SER A 614 10.24 33.88 14.43
CA SER A 614 10.87 32.87 13.58
C SER A 614 12.39 32.88 13.71
N CYS A 615 13.02 34.07 13.71
CA CYS A 615 14.47 34.19 13.86
C CYS A 615 14.97 33.54 15.15
N ILE A 616 14.31 33.77 16.29
CA ILE A 616 14.70 33.16 17.58
C ILE A 616 14.53 31.63 17.56
N ARG A 617 13.44 31.13 16.96
CA ARG A 617 13.21 29.68 16.83
C ARG A 617 14.18 29.01 15.84
N ALA A 618 14.71 29.74 14.86
CA ALA A 618 15.79 29.28 13.99
C ALA A 618 17.14 29.25 14.73
N THR A 619 17.55 30.35 15.38
CA THR A 619 18.86 30.43 16.07
C THR A 619 18.98 29.41 17.20
N LYS A 620 17.89 29.09 17.92
CA LYS A 620 17.90 28.01 18.92
C LYS A 620 18.29 26.64 18.34
N MET A 621 18.04 26.36 17.06
CA MET A 621 18.45 25.11 16.40
C MET A 621 19.87 25.18 15.80
N GLU A 622 20.32 26.36 15.37
CA GLU A 622 21.69 26.54 14.87
C GLU A 622 22.72 26.51 16.02
N GLU A 623 22.40 27.06 17.19
CA GLU A 623 23.24 26.95 18.40
C GLU A 623 23.33 25.49 18.88
N TYR A 624 22.27 24.67 18.72
CA TYR A 624 22.28 23.22 19.01
C TYR A 624 23.22 22.42 18.09
N GLN A 625 23.36 22.81 16.81
CA GLN A 625 24.25 22.11 15.85
C GLN A 625 25.70 22.63 15.83
N SER A 626 25.95 23.86 16.28
CA SER A 626 27.24 24.53 16.17
C SER A 626 27.95 24.82 17.51
N GLY A 627 27.24 24.77 18.64
CA GLY A 627 27.78 25.02 19.98
C GLY A 627 28.24 26.45 20.26
N ASN A 628 27.99 27.41 19.34
CA ASN A 628 28.63 28.72 19.36
C ASN A 628 27.65 29.87 19.70
N ALA A 629 27.38 30.03 21.00
CA ALA A 629 26.35 30.94 21.53
C ALA A 629 26.72 32.44 21.49
N CYS A 630 26.75 33.02 20.28
CA CYS A 630 27.10 34.42 20.05
C CYS A 630 25.93 35.34 19.62
N GLY A 631 24.71 34.82 19.42
CA GLY A 631 23.58 35.60 18.89
C GLY A 631 22.49 36.04 19.89
N GLY A 632 22.05 35.13 20.77
CA GLY A 632 20.70 35.19 21.36
C GLY A 632 20.31 36.39 22.25
N LYS A 633 21.25 37.16 22.82
CA LYS A 633 20.92 38.15 23.88
C LYS A 633 20.22 39.43 23.40
N ILE A 634 20.25 39.75 22.11
CA ILE A 634 19.67 40.99 21.55
C ILE A 634 18.29 40.74 20.90
N SER A 635 17.96 39.50 20.56
CA SER A 635 16.69 39.14 19.92
C SER A 635 15.54 39.00 20.92
N GLU A 636 15.75 38.39 22.09
CA GLU A 636 14.67 38.11 23.05
C GLU A 636 14.03 39.36 23.68
N SER A 637 14.82 40.40 23.96
CA SER A 637 14.27 41.69 24.45
C SER A 637 13.39 42.35 23.39
N ARG A 638 13.83 42.32 22.12
CA ARG A 638 13.06 42.80 20.97
C ARG A 638 11.79 41.97 20.71
N LEU A 639 11.81 40.66 20.99
CA LEU A 639 10.61 39.81 20.91
C LEU A 639 9.53 40.31 21.87
N VAL A 640 9.89 40.60 23.13
CA VAL A 640 8.95 41.14 24.12
C VAL A 640 8.46 42.53 23.72
N GLU A 641 9.32 43.40 23.20
CA GLU A 641 8.92 44.72 22.68
C GLU A 641 7.95 44.63 21.50
N LYS A 642 8.18 43.75 20.52
CA LYS A 642 7.28 43.59 19.36
C LYS A 642 6.01 42.82 19.68
N PHE A 643 6.02 41.85 20.59
CA PHE A 643 4.80 41.23 21.08
C PHE A 643 3.93 42.25 21.84
N TYR A 644 4.55 43.11 22.64
CA TYR A 644 3.87 44.23 23.30
C TYR A 644 3.21 45.18 22.29
N GLU A 645 3.93 45.60 21.24
CA GLU A 645 3.37 46.44 20.18
C GLU A 645 2.17 45.77 19.49
N ALA A 646 2.28 44.50 19.10
CA ALA A 646 1.21 43.74 18.45
C ALA A 646 -0.05 43.58 19.33
N LEU A 647 0.12 43.38 20.64
CA LEU A 647 -0.98 43.37 21.61
C LEU A 647 -1.61 44.77 21.77
N GLN A 648 -0.79 45.81 21.85
CA GLN A 648 -1.25 47.19 22.01
C GLN A 648 -2.02 47.69 20.78
N ASP A 649 -1.56 47.38 19.56
CA ASP A 649 -2.29 47.57 18.29
C ASP A 649 -3.68 46.94 18.38
N THR A 650 -3.72 45.66 18.73
CA THR A 650 -4.94 44.86 18.78
C THR A 650 -5.95 45.40 19.80
N TYR A 651 -5.48 45.93 20.93
CA TYR A 651 -6.32 46.55 21.97
C TYR A 651 -6.77 47.98 21.60
N ASN A 652 -5.92 48.78 20.96
CA ASN A 652 -6.22 50.17 20.59
C ASN A 652 -7.24 50.29 19.43
N VAL A 653 -7.38 49.24 18.62
CA VAL A 653 -8.27 49.23 17.45
C VAL A 653 -9.75 49.30 17.84
N ASN A 654 -10.53 50.07 17.09
CA ASN A 654 -11.98 50.20 17.27
C ASN A 654 -12.74 48.96 16.75
N TRP A 655 -12.63 47.86 17.51
CA TRP A 655 -13.23 46.55 17.23
C TRP A 655 -14.73 46.58 16.95
N SER A 656 -15.46 47.60 17.42
CA SER A 656 -16.89 47.76 17.12
C SER A 656 -17.20 47.84 15.62
N ARG A 657 -16.23 48.25 14.79
CA ARG A 657 -16.33 48.37 13.33
C ARG A 657 -15.80 47.16 12.55
N LEU A 658 -15.20 46.17 13.20
CA LEU A 658 -14.63 44.99 12.53
C LEU A 658 -15.64 43.83 12.46
N SER A 659 -15.67 43.11 11.35
CA SER A 659 -16.47 41.88 11.21
C SER A 659 -15.91 40.75 12.06
N ASP A 660 -14.60 40.48 11.96
CA ASP A 660 -13.88 39.43 12.68
C ASP A 660 -12.75 40.03 13.53
N TYR A 661 -12.98 40.14 14.83
CA TYR A 661 -12.03 40.64 15.83
C TYR A 661 -11.58 39.47 16.73
N ILE A 662 -10.41 39.63 17.38
CA ILE A 662 -9.89 38.60 18.27
C ILE A 662 -10.88 38.26 19.39
N SER A 663 -11.10 36.98 19.66
CA SER A 663 -12.00 36.57 20.73
C SER A 663 -11.39 36.77 22.12
N PRO A 664 -12.19 36.87 23.19
CA PRO A 664 -11.66 37.06 24.53
C PRO A 664 -10.78 35.90 25.00
N SER A 665 -11.10 34.66 24.62
CA SER A 665 -10.26 33.48 24.91
C SER A 665 -8.92 33.55 24.19
N CYS A 666 -8.93 34.00 22.94
CA CYS A 666 -7.71 34.18 22.15
C CYS A 666 -6.82 35.29 22.70
N PHE A 667 -7.40 36.45 23.01
CA PHE A 667 -6.64 37.58 23.56
C PHE A 667 -6.05 37.26 24.93
N LEU A 668 -6.80 36.59 25.83
CA LEU A 668 -6.26 36.19 27.13
C LEU A 668 -5.13 35.16 27.03
N TYR A 669 -5.20 34.18 26.11
CA TYR A 669 -4.08 33.26 25.89
C TYR A 669 -2.80 34.04 25.53
N LEU A 670 -2.90 35.02 24.63
CA LEU A 670 -1.75 35.84 24.23
C LEU A 670 -1.21 36.70 25.38
N ILE A 671 -2.09 37.28 26.22
CA ILE A 671 -1.70 38.00 27.45
C ILE A 671 -1.02 37.07 28.46
N GLU A 672 -1.50 35.84 28.63
CA GLU A 672 -0.90 34.83 29.51
C GLU A 672 0.49 34.39 28.99
N ARG A 673 0.68 34.19 27.68
CA ARG A 673 2.01 33.95 27.06
C ARG A 673 2.94 35.16 27.27
N PHE A 674 2.43 36.38 27.03
CA PHE A 674 3.21 37.62 27.18
C PHE A 674 3.68 37.81 28.63
N LEU A 675 2.83 37.56 29.62
CA LEU A 675 3.22 37.66 31.03
C LEU A 675 4.31 36.65 31.43
N ILE A 676 4.29 35.42 30.90
CA ILE A 676 5.41 34.47 31.10
C ILE A 676 6.72 35.07 30.54
N LEU A 677 6.73 35.47 29.27
CA LEU A 677 7.92 36.03 28.59
C LEU A 677 8.46 37.29 29.31
N VAL A 678 7.57 38.19 29.74
CA VAL A 678 7.93 39.40 30.48
C VAL A 678 8.51 39.05 31.86
N SER A 679 7.92 38.10 32.58
CA SER A 679 8.34 37.76 33.95
C SER A 679 9.62 36.91 34.01
N GLN A 680 9.90 36.08 33.00
CA GLN A 680 11.15 35.32 32.88
C GLN A 680 12.42 36.18 33.03
N SER A 681 12.36 37.45 32.61
CA SER A 681 13.46 38.44 32.76
C SER A 681 14.01 38.58 34.19
N LYS A 682 13.19 38.29 35.21
CA LYS A 682 13.58 38.35 36.63
C LYS A 682 14.41 37.13 37.08
N GLY A 683 14.38 36.02 36.35
CA GLY A 683 15.02 34.75 36.72
C GLY A 683 14.22 33.88 37.69
N VAL A 684 13.22 34.44 38.38
CA VAL A 684 12.18 33.72 39.13
C VAL A 684 10.84 34.41 38.82
N PHE A 685 9.82 33.63 38.47
CA PHE A 685 8.49 34.15 38.11
C PHE A 685 7.36 33.24 38.63
N PHE A 686 6.14 33.76 38.61
CA PHE A 686 4.94 33.06 39.04
C PHE A 686 3.94 32.91 37.88
N THR A 687 3.32 31.74 37.76
CA THR A 687 2.34 31.42 36.70
C THR A 687 1.34 30.36 37.18
N THR A 688 0.28 30.07 36.42
CA THR A 688 -0.62 28.95 36.71
C THR A 688 -0.09 27.62 36.18
N LYS A 689 -0.58 26.49 36.72
CA LYS A 689 -0.28 25.16 36.17
C LYS A 689 -0.70 25.05 34.71
N SER A 690 -1.91 25.51 34.35
CA SER A 690 -2.39 25.55 32.96
C SER A 690 -1.42 26.30 32.05
N SER A 691 -0.99 27.51 32.44
CA SER A 691 -0.18 28.34 31.57
C SER A 691 1.28 27.87 31.47
N LEU A 692 1.83 27.17 32.47
CA LEU A 692 3.14 26.52 32.31
C LEU A 692 3.05 25.29 31.38
N VAL A 693 2.05 24.43 31.56
CA VAL A 693 1.83 23.25 30.69
C VAL A 693 1.73 23.66 29.21
N GLU A 694 0.92 24.68 28.90
CA GLU A 694 0.78 25.24 27.55
C GLU A 694 2.11 25.78 26.98
N TRP A 695 3.02 26.29 27.81
CA TRP A 695 4.34 26.75 27.36
C TRP A 695 5.31 25.57 27.11
N LEU A 696 5.32 24.56 28.00
CA LEU A 696 6.17 23.38 27.85
C LEU A 696 5.84 22.60 26.56
N ILE A 697 4.55 22.49 26.20
CA ILE A 697 4.11 21.91 24.92
C ILE A 697 4.70 22.68 23.71
N SER A 698 4.97 24.00 23.86
CA SER A 698 5.32 24.90 22.76
C SER A 698 6.81 25.01 22.42
N GLU A 699 7.73 24.64 23.32
CA GLU A 699 9.18 24.79 23.11
C GLU A 699 9.79 23.65 22.28
N GLN A 700 9.06 22.54 22.07
CA GLN A 700 9.39 21.36 21.23
C GLN A 700 10.66 20.55 21.56
N SER A 701 11.67 21.16 22.16
CA SER A 701 12.90 20.49 22.61
C SER A 701 12.65 19.66 23.87
N GLU A 702 13.26 18.49 23.98
CA GLU A 702 13.30 17.69 25.22
C GLU A 702 14.04 18.44 26.34
N VAL A 703 15.03 19.27 25.96
CA VAL A 703 15.85 20.08 26.87
C VAL A 703 15.45 21.54 26.79
N LEU A 704 15.08 22.13 27.93
CA LEU A 704 14.57 23.51 28.01
C LEU A 704 15.70 24.53 28.24
N HIS A 705 16.16 25.20 27.18
CA HIS A 705 17.19 26.24 27.31
C HIS A 705 16.64 27.56 27.90
N THR A 706 17.02 27.82 29.16
CA THR A 706 16.59 28.99 29.95
C THR A 706 17.51 30.21 29.75
N SER A 707 17.44 30.83 28.58
CA SER A 707 18.09 32.12 28.29
C SER A 707 17.51 33.26 29.15
N LYS A 708 18.38 34.14 29.65
CA LYS A 708 17.97 35.25 30.54
C LYS A 708 17.75 36.54 29.74
N VAL A 709 16.49 36.83 29.42
CA VAL A 709 16.07 38.08 28.77
C VAL A 709 16.43 39.30 29.63
N ALA A 710 17.37 40.12 29.15
CA ALA A 710 17.84 41.33 29.86
C ALA A 710 16.94 42.55 29.58
N ILE A 711 15.74 42.57 30.17
CA ILE A 711 14.81 43.72 30.10
C ILE A 711 15.17 44.75 31.17
N ASN A 712 15.17 46.04 30.82
CA ASN A 712 15.37 47.10 31.82
C ASN A 712 14.12 47.28 32.72
N GLN A 713 14.35 47.71 33.97
CA GLN A 713 13.30 47.86 34.99
C GLN A 713 12.13 48.75 34.53
N GLN A 714 12.41 49.81 33.77
CA GLN A 714 11.41 50.81 33.38
C GLN A 714 10.46 50.30 32.28
N SER A 715 10.99 49.60 31.28
CA SER A 715 10.18 48.90 30.26
C SER A 715 9.38 47.76 30.88
N LEU A 716 9.98 47.01 31.80
CA LEU A 716 9.31 45.94 32.55
C LEU A 716 8.08 46.47 33.33
N GLU A 717 8.21 47.61 34.01
CA GLU A 717 7.08 48.26 34.69
C GLU A 717 6.04 48.86 33.72
N LYS A 718 6.47 49.42 32.57
CA LYS A 718 5.57 49.86 31.49
C LYS A 718 4.72 48.71 30.94
N PHE A 719 5.30 47.53 30.72
CA PHE A 719 4.59 46.35 30.24
C PHE A 719 3.53 45.88 31.26
N TYR A 720 3.91 45.71 32.54
CA TYR A 720 2.95 45.33 33.58
C TYR A 720 1.83 46.38 33.75
N HIS A 721 2.15 47.67 33.68
CA HIS A 721 1.14 48.72 33.79
C HIS A 721 0.15 48.73 32.61
N SER A 722 0.61 48.49 31.38
CA SER A 722 -0.32 48.43 30.24
C SER A 722 -1.25 47.22 30.31
N VAL A 723 -0.73 46.01 30.63
CA VAL A 723 -1.59 44.82 30.80
C VAL A 723 -2.60 45.01 31.94
N LEU A 724 -2.19 45.66 33.04
CA LEU A 724 -3.10 46.09 34.11
C LEU A 724 -4.25 46.95 33.59
N MET A 725 -3.97 47.96 32.76
CA MET A 725 -5.00 48.85 32.20
C MET A 725 -5.99 48.09 31.30
N MET A 726 -5.52 47.15 30.46
CA MET A 726 -6.37 46.30 29.64
C MET A 726 -7.30 45.43 30.53
N VAL A 727 -6.71 44.69 31.47
CA VAL A 727 -7.43 43.78 32.37
C VAL A 727 -8.43 44.52 33.26
N GLN A 728 -8.05 45.69 33.78
CA GLN A 728 -8.93 46.54 34.57
C GLN A 728 -10.12 47.06 33.75
N GLN A 729 -9.92 47.42 32.47
CA GLN A 729 -11.03 47.84 31.60
C GLN A 729 -12.04 46.70 31.40
N PHE A 730 -11.56 45.50 31.02
CA PHE A 730 -12.45 44.35 30.77
C PHE A 730 -13.23 43.89 32.02
N LEU A 731 -12.65 44.04 33.21
CA LEU A 731 -13.30 43.76 34.49
C LEU A 731 -14.28 44.87 34.93
N SER A 732 -14.06 46.12 34.51
CA SER A 732 -14.90 47.26 34.93
C SER A 732 -16.08 47.52 34.00
N ASP A 733 -15.95 47.22 32.70
CA ASP A 733 -16.98 47.49 31.69
C ASP A 733 -17.70 46.20 31.25
N ARG A 734 -18.64 45.76 32.09
CA ARG A 734 -19.50 44.59 31.80
C ARG A 734 -20.25 44.74 30.46
N GLY A 735 -20.63 45.95 30.05
CA GLY A 735 -21.38 46.19 28.83
C GLY A 735 -20.55 46.00 27.55
N ARG A 736 -19.30 46.50 27.52
CA ARG A 736 -18.36 46.21 26.43
C ARG A 736 -17.94 44.75 26.43
N THR A 737 -17.62 44.18 27.59
CA THR A 737 -17.16 42.79 27.70
C THR A 737 -18.24 41.78 27.27
N ALA A 738 -19.51 42.01 27.59
CA ALA A 738 -20.61 41.18 27.08
C ALA A 738 -20.67 41.19 25.54
N ARG A 739 -20.69 42.39 24.94
CA ARG A 739 -20.73 42.57 23.48
C ARG A 739 -19.51 42.00 22.76
N TRP A 740 -18.35 41.94 23.42
CA TRP A 740 -17.15 41.30 22.90
C TRP A 740 -17.31 39.77 22.83
N ILE A 741 -17.81 39.14 23.90
CA ILE A 741 -18.12 37.70 23.94
C ILE A 741 -19.15 37.32 22.86
N GLU A 742 -20.27 38.06 22.79
CA GLU A 742 -21.37 37.82 21.85
C GLU A 742 -20.90 37.88 20.38
N ARG A 743 -20.09 38.88 20.02
CA ARG A 743 -19.55 39.04 18.66
C ARG A 743 -18.51 38.00 18.27
N SER A 744 -17.96 37.26 19.24
CA SER A 744 -17.11 36.09 18.98
C SER A 744 -17.92 34.79 18.82
N GLY A 745 -19.25 34.84 18.81
CA GLY A 745 -20.11 33.65 18.71
C GLY A 745 -20.17 32.80 19.98
N ILE A 746 -19.61 33.28 21.10
CA ILE A 746 -19.52 32.55 22.36
C ILE A 746 -20.77 32.83 23.21
N ASN A 747 -21.30 31.81 23.89
CA ASN A 747 -22.43 31.98 24.82
C ASN A 747 -22.02 32.83 26.03
N PHE A 748 -22.64 34.00 26.19
CA PHE A 748 -22.33 34.95 27.26
C PHE A 748 -22.51 34.37 28.67
N GLU A 749 -23.67 33.78 28.98
CA GLU A 749 -23.99 33.31 30.34
C GLU A 749 -23.12 32.14 30.82
N ALA A 750 -22.70 31.28 29.88
CA ALA A 750 -21.75 30.20 30.13
C ALA A 750 -20.32 30.73 30.33
N TYR A 751 -19.86 31.65 29.47
CA TYR A 751 -18.44 32.03 29.43
C TYR A 751 -18.07 33.23 30.31
N TYR A 752 -18.96 34.20 30.56
CA TYR A 752 -18.62 35.44 31.27
C TYR A 752 -18.01 35.19 32.66
N LYS A 753 -18.49 34.16 33.38
CA LYS A 753 -17.96 33.75 34.69
C LYS A 753 -16.52 33.22 34.59
N VAL A 754 -16.23 32.41 33.57
CA VAL A 754 -14.88 31.90 33.27
C VAL A 754 -13.95 33.05 32.85
N LEU A 755 -14.44 33.99 32.03
CA LEU A 755 -13.68 35.15 31.58
C LEU A 755 -13.30 36.07 32.75
N VAL A 756 -14.26 36.43 33.62
CA VAL A 756 -13.99 37.23 34.82
C VAL A 756 -13.03 36.52 35.77
N MET A 757 -13.15 35.20 35.92
CA MET A 757 -12.22 34.38 36.71
C MET A 757 -10.80 34.41 36.14
N ARG A 758 -10.61 34.21 34.83
CA ARG A 758 -9.28 34.34 34.17
C ARG A 758 -8.71 35.75 34.31
N LEU A 759 -9.51 36.79 34.09
CA LEU A 759 -9.08 38.19 34.25
C LEU A 759 -8.61 38.48 35.68
N VAL A 760 -9.27 37.96 36.72
CA VAL A 760 -8.83 38.10 38.12
C VAL A 760 -7.58 37.25 38.41
N VAL A 761 -7.45 36.05 37.83
CA VAL A 761 -6.22 35.24 37.90
C VAL A 761 -5.04 35.99 37.27
N VAL A 762 -5.21 36.58 36.08
CA VAL A 762 -4.21 37.43 35.42
C VAL A 762 -3.85 38.65 36.27
N LEU A 763 -4.82 39.29 36.93
CA LEU A 763 -4.58 40.40 37.86
C LEU A 763 -3.78 39.96 39.10
N CYS A 764 -4.06 38.78 39.66
CA CYS A 764 -3.27 38.21 40.74
C CYS A 764 -1.83 37.89 40.29
N LEU A 765 -1.65 37.29 39.10
CA LEU A 765 -0.32 37.04 38.52
C LEU A 765 0.46 38.35 38.27
N LEU A 766 -0.21 39.41 37.80
CA LEU A 766 0.37 40.75 37.68
C LEU A 766 0.86 41.26 39.04
N CYS A 767 0.04 41.17 40.09
CA CYS A 767 0.42 41.63 41.43
C CYS A 767 1.62 40.86 42.01
N VAL A 768 1.61 39.53 41.91
CA VAL A 768 2.69 38.68 42.44
C VAL A 768 4.00 38.88 41.65
N ASN A 769 3.96 38.92 40.31
CA ASN A 769 5.17 39.11 39.50
C ASN A 769 5.72 40.55 39.55
N SER A 770 4.86 41.58 39.63
CA SER A 770 5.31 42.98 39.70
C SER A 770 5.72 43.42 41.11
N GLY A 771 5.09 42.86 42.15
CA GLY A 771 5.16 43.36 43.52
C GLY A 771 4.29 44.61 43.78
N LYS A 772 3.42 44.98 42.84
CA LYS A 772 2.63 46.23 42.81
C LYS A 772 1.13 45.93 42.59
N TYR A 773 0.30 46.97 42.53
CA TYR A 773 -1.11 46.92 42.10
C TYR A 773 -2.11 46.14 43.00
N TYR A 774 -1.70 45.73 44.21
CA TYR A 774 -2.58 45.08 45.20
C TYR A 774 -3.76 45.96 45.64
N ASP A 775 -3.64 47.28 45.49
CA ASP A 775 -4.70 48.28 45.65
C ASP A 775 -5.75 48.18 44.53
N VAL A 776 -5.32 48.00 43.28
CA VAL A 776 -6.22 47.77 42.13
C VAL A 776 -6.92 46.42 42.25
N LEU A 777 -6.20 45.37 42.65
CA LEU A 777 -6.80 44.07 42.99
C LEU A 777 -7.84 44.21 44.12
N SER A 778 -7.54 45.01 45.15
CA SER A 778 -8.48 45.31 46.25
C SER A 778 -9.73 46.05 45.77
N PHE A 779 -9.58 46.98 44.81
CA PHE A 779 -10.70 47.71 44.21
C PHE A 779 -11.58 46.79 43.35
N VAL A 780 -10.97 46.00 42.47
CA VAL A 780 -11.65 45.02 41.60
C VAL A 780 -12.46 44.00 42.41
N LEU A 781 -11.86 43.42 43.46
CA LEU A 781 -12.54 42.45 44.34
C LEU A 781 -13.64 43.07 45.24
N ARG A 782 -13.71 44.41 45.32
CA ARG A 782 -14.81 45.14 45.97
C ARG A 782 -15.95 45.48 45.00
N ASN A 783 -15.76 45.39 43.69
CA ASN A 783 -16.82 45.59 42.71
C ASN A 783 -17.80 44.40 42.74
N ASN A 784 -19.09 44.68 42.95
CA ASN A 784 -20.13 43.66 42.99
C ASN A 784 -20.31 42.93 41.64
N ASP A 785 -20.16 43.61 40.50
CA ASP A 785 -20.28 42.96 39.17
C ASP A 785 -19.21 41.88 38.95
N VAL A 786 -17.98 42.09 39.46
CA VAL A 786 -16.89 41.12 39.43
C VAL A 786 -17.09 40.04 40.49
N ARG A 787 -17.29 40.46 41.75
CA ARG A 787 -17.45 39.58 42.92
C ARG A 787 -18.53 38.52 42.73
N ASN A 788 -19.65 38.88 42.11
CA ASN A 788 -20.78 37.98 41.92
C ASN A 788 -20.56 36.88 40.86
N GLN A 789 -19.50 36.97 40.04
CA GLN A 789 -19.13 35.92 39.08
C GLN A 789 -18.07 34.95 39.59
N LEU A 790 -17.34 35.31 40.66
CA LEU A 790 -16.24 34.50 41.19
C LEU A 790 -16.76 33.33 42.04
N PRO A 791 -16.08 32.16 42.03
CA PRO A 791 -16.44 31.04 42.90
C PRO A 791 -16.40 31.43 44.39
N LYS A 792 -17.41 31.00 45.16
CA LYS A 792 -17.58 31.39 46.57
C LYS A 792 -16.34 31.13 47.43
N TYR A 793 -15.68 29.98 47.27
CA TYR A 793 -14.49 29.61 48.02
C TYR A 793 -13.24 30.40 47.58
N PHE A 794 -13.07 30.60 46.27
CA PHE A 794 -11.99 31.43 45.70
C PHE A 794 -12.06 32.88 46.24
N TYR A 795 -13.24 33.49 46.18
CA TYR A 795 -13.45 34.82 46.78
C TYR A 795 -13.32 34.77 48.32
N GLY A 796 -13.76 33.68 48.94
CA GLY A 796 -13.66 33.43 50.38
C GLY A 796 -12.25 33.64 50.93
N ILE A 797 -11.25 33.02 50.30
CA ILE A 797 -9.82 33.14 50.67
C ILE A 797 -9.29 34.57 50.48
N LEU A 798 -9.65 35.25 49.38
CA LEU A 798 -9.14 36.59 49.10
C LEU A 798 -9.86 37.70 49.91
N SER A 799 -11.04 37.41 50.46
CA SER A 799 -11.87 38.39 51.18
C SER A 799 -11.30 38.96 52.51
N PRO A 800 -10.50 38.24 53.33
CA PRO A 800 -9.90 38.80 54.55
C PRO A 800 -8.76 39.78 54.20
N CYS A 801 -8.01 39.52 53.14
CA CYS A 801 -6.94 40.38 52.63
C CYS A 801 -7.46 41.80 52.33
N LEU A 802 -8.69 41.92 51.81
CA LEU A 802 -9.38 43.20 51.57
C LEU A 802 -9.59 44.05 52.83
N LYS A 803 -9.57 43.45 54.02
CA LYS A 803 -9.59 44.16 55.31
C LYS A 803 -8.19 44.54 55.77
N ARG A 804 -7.18 43.70 55.51
CA ARG A 804 -5.77 43.91 55.89
C ARG A 804 -5.02 44.89 54.98
N LYS A 805 -5.52 45.16 53.76
CA LYS A 805 -4.90 45.99 52.71
C LYS A 805 -3.59 45.44 52.13
N TYR A 806 -3.28 44.17 52.39
CA TYR A 806 -2.20 43.43 51.73
C TYR A 806 -2.65 41.99 51.47
N PHE A 807 -1.99 41.32 50.52
CA PHE A 807 -2.17 39.90 50.20
C PHE A 807 -0.84 39.19 50.37
N GLN A 808 -0.83 37.97 50.92
CA GLN A 808 0.35 37.11 50.90
C GLN A 808 0.31 36.20 49.66
N ILE A 809 1.48 35.86 49.11
CA ILE A 809 1.59 34.97 47.93
C ILE A 809 0.96 33.59 48.23
N SER A 810 1.05 33.12 49.48
CA SER A 810 0.40 31.90 49.96
C SER A 810 -1.13 31.94 50.00
N GLU A 811 -1.74 33.12 50.21
CA GLU A 811 -3.20 33.29 50.17
C GLU A 811 -3.70 33.28 48.71
N ILE A 812 -2.92 33.88 47.81
CA ILE A 812 -3.18 33.82 46.36
C ILE A 812 -2.99 32.38 45.86
N GLY A 813 -1.94 31.68 46.31
CA GLY A 813 -1.69 30.28 46.01
C GLY A 813 -2.81 29.35 46.45
N GLU A 814 -3.33 29.54 47.67
CA GLU A 814 -4.47 28.77 48.20
C GLU A 814 -5.74 28.98 47.35
N ALA A 815 -6.03 30.24 46.97
CA ALA A 815 -7.14 30.55 46.09
C ALA A 815 -6.99 29.87 44.73
N PHE A 816 -5.78 29.87 44.15
CA PHE A 816 -5.46 29.21 42.88
C PHE A 816 -5.58 27.67 42.98
N GLN A 817 -5.18 27.09 44.11
CA GLN A 817 -5.36 25.66 44.38
C GLN A 817 -6.85 25.28 44.48
N ILE A 818 -7.67 26.07 45.18
CA ILE A 818 -9.14 25.90 45.20
C ILE A 818 -9.80 26.18 43.84
N ALA A 819 -9.20 27.02 43.00
CA ALA A 819 -9.64 27.22 41.62
C ALA A 819 -9.40 25.99 40.71
N GLY A 820 -8.62 25.00 41.15
CA GLY A 820 -8.21 23.86 40.32
C GLY A 820 -7.10 24.21 39.32
N ASP A 821 -6.38 25.31 39.53
CA ASP A 821 -5.25 25.73 38.70
C ASP A 821 -4.13 26.32 39.57
N PRO A 822 -3.33 25.47 40.24
CA PRO A 822 -2.40 25.91 41.30
C PRO A 822 -1.39 26.96 40.83
N LEU A 823 -0.99 27.82 41.77
CA LEU A 823 0.08 28.79 41.56
C LEU A 823 1.44 28.08 41.56
N LEU A 824 2.22 28.33 40.53
CA LEU A 824 3.60 27.86 40.37
C LEU A 824 4.58 28.99 40.68
N CYS A 825 5.68 28.66 41.34
CA CYS A 825 6.90 29.46 41.46
C CYS A 825 7.98 28.80 40.61
N VAL A 826 8.36 29.45 39.51
CA VAL A 826 9.25 28.90 38.48
C VAL A 826 10.61 29.59 38.58
N ASN A 827 11.66 28.80 38.80
CA ASN A 827 13.03 29.28 39.04
C ASN A 827 13.95 28.87 37.89
N LEU A 828 14.56 29.85 37.21
CA LEU A 828 15.49 29.67 36.09
C LEU A 828 16.96 29.58 36.57
N ARG A 829 17.19 29.04 37.77
CA ARG A 829 18.52 28.91 38.41
C ARG A 829 18.59 27.69 39.32
N GLU A 830 19.81 27.24 39.58
CA GLU A 830 20.13 26.17 40.54
C GLU A 830 20.00 26.61 42.01
N ASN A 831 20.03 27.92 42.30
CA ASN A 831 19.89 28.46 43.66
C ASN A 831 18.54 28.08 44.30
N THR A 832 18.58 27.46 45.47
CA THR A 832 17.39 27.04 46.23
C THR A 832 16.53 28.24 46.67
N THR A 833 15.27 28.24 46.22
CA THR A 833 14.26 29.20 46.69
C THR A 833 13.67 28.76 48.03
N ARG A 834 13.29 29.74 48.87
CA ARG A 834 12.54 29.46 50.10
C ARG A 834 11.15 28.92 49.73
N LYS A 835 10.86 27.67 50.11
CA LYS A 835 9.54 27.05 49.86
C LYS A 835 8.42 27.93 50.45
N LEU A 836 7.59 28.46 49.57
CA LEU A 836 6.36 29.19 49.89
C LEU A 836 5.21 28.17 50.05
N PRO A 837 4.41 28.24 51.13
CA PRO A 837 3.24 27.37 51.29
C PRO A 837 2.16 27.72 50.25
N ASN A 838 1.35 26.72 49.88
CA ASN A 838 0.29 26.78 48.87
C ASN A 838 0.78 27.18 47.46
N VAL A 839 2.08 26.99 47.18
CA VAL A 839 2.72 27.24 45.88
C VAL A 839 3.59 26.04 45.52
N ILE A 840 3.42 25.51 44.32
CA ILE A 840 4.28 24.44 43.78
C ILE A 840 5.54 25.09 43.20
N HIS A 841 6.72 24.55 43.52
CA HIS A 841 8.01 25.09 43.06
C HIS A 841 8.55 24.22 41.93
N VAL A 842 8.79 24.83 40.77
CA VAL A 842 9.36 24.18 39.58
C VAL A 842 10.74 24.78 39.32
N GLN A 843 11.75 23.92 39.25
CA GLN A 843 13.13 24.34 39.02
C GLN A 843 13.55 23.97 37.59
N LEU A 844 13.83 24.98 36.79
CA LEU A 844 14.24 24.85 35.41
C LEU A 844 15.76 25.06 35.36
N GLY A 845 16.49 23.94 35.49
CA GLY A 845 17.94 23.91 35.30
C GLY A 845 18.32 24.15 33.83
N THR A 846 19.59 24.40 33.57
CA THR A 846 20.13 24.66 32.21
C THR A 846 19.84 23.54 31.21
N ASN A 847 19.83 22.29 31.70
CA ASN A 847 19.48 21.09 30.95
C ASN A 847 18.37 20.28 31.65
N CYS A 848 17.20 20.88 31.92
CA CYS A 848 16.06 20.13 32.46
C CYS A 848 15.26 19.43 31.36
N ASN A 849 14.90 18.15 31.60
CA ASN A 849 13.99 17.38 30.76
C ASN A 849 12.54 17.85 30.97
N ILE A 850 11.78 17.96 29.89
CA ILE A 850 10.37 18.35 29.94
C ILE A 850 9.47 17.27 30.59
N GLU A 851 9.80 15.98 30.47
CA GLU A 851 8.98 14.92 31.08
C GLU A 851 9.06 14.92 32.61
N ASP A 852 10.25 15.09 33.20
CA ASP A 852 10.43 15.24 34.66
C ASP A 852 9.55 16.36 35.25
N ILE A 853 9.35 17.43 34.46
CA ILE A 853 8.50 18.57 34.82
C ILE A 853 7.02 18.20 34.70
N PHE A 854 6.62 17.40 33.70
CA PHE A 854 5.25 16.87 33.63
C PHE A 854 4.96 15.93 34.81
N ASP A 855 5.85 14.99 35.13
CA ASP A 855 5.71 14.10 36.30
C ASP A 855 5.55 14.91 37.59
N LEU A 856 6.44 15.88 37.84
CA LEU A 856 6.36 16.80 38.99
C LEU A 856 5.01 17.53 39.08
N LEU A 857 4.42 17.90 37.94
CA LEU A 857 3.14 18.59 37.88
C LEU A 857 1.94 17.66 38.07
N PHE A 858 2.05 16.35 37.81
CA PHE A 858 0.93 15.41 37.76
C PHE A 858 0.96 14.25 38.78
N LEU A 859 2.06 14.06 39.51
CA LEU A 859 2.35 13.02 40.54
C LEU A 859 1.32 12.78 41.68
N ALA A 860 0.21 13.51 41.73
CA ALA A 860 -0.68 13.62 42.89
C ALA A 860 -1.90 12.66 42.90
N ARG A 861 -1.76 11.41 42.40
CA ARG A 861 -2.90 10.44 42.36
C ARG A 861 -2.86 9.36 43.45
N ASN A 862 -1.68 8.92 43.89
CA ASN A 862 -1.54 7.75 44.76
C ASN A 862 -1.52 8.07 46.26
N ALA A 863 -1.36 9.35 46.66
CA ALA A 863 -1.21 9.77 48.05
C ALA A 863 -2.53 9.93 48.84
N SER A 864 -3.65 9.37 48.34
CA SER A 864 -4.99 9.54 48.94
C SER A 864 -5.34 8.50 50.02
N GLN A 865 -4.45 7.54 50.31
CA GLN A 865 -4.54 6.67 51.47
C GLN A 865 -3.37 6.93 52.43
N ALA A 866 -3.66 7.70 53.48
CA ALA A 866 -2.87 7.74 54.71
C ALA A 866 -3.74 7.17 55.84
N PRO A 867 -3.12 6.68 56.93
CA PRO A 867 -3.16 7.56 58.09
C PRO A 867 -1.83 7.70 58.84
N ASN A 868 -1.52 8.96 59.16
CA ASN A 868 -0.96 9.47 60.40
C ASN A 868 0.41 8.99 60.92
N SER A 869 1.28 9.98 61.10
CA SER A 869 2.54 9.94 61.85
C SER A 869 2.39 9.68 63.35
N THR A 870 3.38 9.02 63.96
CA THR A 870 3.97 9.46 65.25
C THR A 870 5.46 9.09 65.29
N VAL A 871 6.20 9.50 66.33
CA VAL A 871 7.68 9.42 66.42
C VAL A 871 8.10 8.69 67.70
N SER A 872 9.26 8.03 67.63
CA SER A 872 10.19 7.64 68.73
C SER A 872 10.25 6.16 69.18
N GLU A 873 11.45 5.84 69.68
CA GLU A 873 11.85 4.76 70.61
C GLU A 873 11.62 3.27 70.28
N VAL A 874 12.66 2.66 69.69
CA VAL A 874 13.58 1.68 70.34
C VAL A 874 13.01 0.67 71.37
N MET A 875 13.38 -0.60 71.13
CA MET A 875 13.59 -1.75 72.05
C MET A 875 12.56 -2.90 72.17
N THR A 876 13.15 -4.11 72.26
CA THR A 876 12.67 -5.39 72.84
C THR A 876 11.56 -6.22 72.16
N ASN A 877 12.04 -7.24 71.42
CA ASN A 877 11.52 -8.63 71.38
C ASN A 877 11.41 -9.25 72.81
N PRO A 878 10.87 -10.48 73.06
CA PRO A 878 10.48 -11.54 72.11
C PRO A 878 9.15 -12.30 72.43
N ASP A 879 8.90 -13.43 71.73
CA ASP A 879 8.16 -14.64 72.16
C ASP A 879 6.62 -14.59 72.41
N THR A 880 5.80 -15.66 72.28
CA THR A 880 5.93 -17.04 71.69
C THR A 880 4.52 -17.66 71.40
N THR A 881 4.44 -18.63 70.46
CA THR A 881 3.45 -19.76 70.34
C THR A 881 1.92 -19.49 70.29
N SER A 882 1.06 -20.30 69.62
CA SER A 882 1.26 -21.41 68.65
C SER A 882 -0.04 -21.86 67.93
N SER A 883 0.14 -22.57 66.80
CA SER A 883 -0.59 -23.78 66.35
C SER A 883 -2.12 -23.77 66.07
N SER A 884 -2.51 -23.93 64.79
CA SER A 884 -3.10 -25.18 64.25
C SER A 884 -3.32 -25.13 62.71
N ASP A 885 -2.50 -25.93 62.01
CA ASP A 885 -2.88 -27.02 61.06
C ASP A 885 -3.88 -26.71 59.92
N CYS A 886 -3.44 -26.64 58.65
CA CYS A 886 -3.23 -27.73 57.66
C CYS A 886 -4.43 -27.89 56.67
N SER A 887 -4.25 -28.13 55.36
CA SER A 887 -3.04 -28.26 54.53
C SER A 887 -3.30 -27.97 53.02
N ASP A 888 -2.22 -28.00 52.23
CA ASP A 888 -2.14 -28.27 50.77
C ASP A 888 -2.45 -27.20 49.69
N GLN A 889 -1.34 -26.68 49.14
CA GLN A 889 -1.04 -26.38 47.72
C GLN A 889 -1.93 -25.42 46.90
N PRO A 890 -1.45 -24.18 46.59
CA PRO A 890 -1.96 -23.41 45.47
C PRO A 890 -1.40 -23.93 44.13
N LYS A 891 -2.25 -23.99 43.09
CA LYS A 891 -1.81 -24.29 41.72
C LYS A 891 -1.13 -23.08 41.09
N ILE A 892 -0.15 -23.35 40.22
CA ILE A 892 0.55 -22.35 39.41
C ILE A 892 -0.46 -21.57 38.55
N LEU A 893 -0.47 -20.25 38.71
CA LEU A 893 -1.06 -19.30 37.76
C LEU A 893 0.06 -18.37 37.29
N THR A 894 0.56 -18.62 36.07
CA THR A 894 1.56 -17.78 35.41
C THR A 894 0.93 -16.44 35.02
N VAL A 895 1.30 -15.38 35.74
CA VAL A 895 1.02 -14.00 35.34
C VAL A 895 2.09 -13.58 34.33
N PRO A 896 1.74 -13.04 33.14
CA PRO A 896 2.72 -12.47 32.23
C PRO A 896 3.38 -11.22 32.84
N CYS A 897 4.71 -11.15 32.85
CA CYS A 897 5.41 -9.91 33.17
C CYS A 897 5.15 -8.85 32.09
N SER A 898 4.93 -7.61 32.51
CA SER A 898 4.85 -6.46 31.61
C SER A 898 6.25 -6.16 31.04
N GLU A 899 6.38 -6.09 29.72
CA GLU A 899 7.63 -5.64 29.09
C GLU A 899 7.79 -4.11 29.21
N VAL A 900 9.02 -3.67 29.45
CA VAL A 900 9.40 -2.26 29.51
C VAL A 900 9.80 -1.77 28.11
N SER A 901 9.44 -0.52 27.80
CA SER A 901 9.71 0.13 26.50
C SER A 901 11.18 0.04 26.07
N PRO A 902 11.49 -0.19 24.78
CA PRO A 902 12.85 -0.09 24.27
C PRO A 902 13.34 1.38 24.27
N PRO A 903 14.60 1.66 24.64
CA PRO A 903 15.20 2.98 24.47
C PRO A 903 15.52 3.29 22.99
N SER A 904 15.73 4.57 22.68
CA SER A 904 15.99 5.07 21.33
C SER A 904 17.31 4.58 20.72
N GLU A 905 17.33 4.43 19.39
CA GLU A 905 18.41 3.83 18.59
C GLU A 905 19.78 4.52 18.69
N GLN A 906 19.87 5.72 19.28
CA GLN A 906 21.09 6.52 19.34
C GLN A 906 22.17 5.99 20.31
N ASN A 907 21.84 5.06 21.20
CA ASN A 907 22.79 4.50 22.18
C ASN A 907 23.57 3.25 21.69
N LEU A 908 23.27 2.72 20.50
CA LEU A 908 23.80 1.44 19.99
C LEU A 908 25.20 1.54 19.34
N GLN A 909 26.17 2.21 19.98
CA GLN A 909 27.51 2.42 19.40
C GLN A 909 28.72 2.00 20.26
N GLN A 910 28.56 1.64 21.54
CA GLN A 910 29.70 1.17 22.35
C GLN A 910 29.31 0.20 23.48
N VAL A 911 30.22 -0.72 23.80
CA VAL A 911 30.18 -1.52 25.04
C VAL A 911 30.52 -0.62 26.24
N ASN A 912 29.59 -0.49 27.18
CA ASN A 912 29.78 0.27 28.42
C ASN A 912 30.65 -0.53 29.41
N TRP A 913 31.96 -0.39 29.30
CA TRP A 913 32.90 -1.08 30.19
C TRP A 913 32.81 -0.65 31.67
N ALA A 914 32.17 0.49 32.01
CA ALA A 914 31.98 0.90 33.40
C ALA A 914 30.96 0.01 34.13
N LEU A 915 29.93 -0.48 33.43
CA LEU A 915 28.91 -1.38 33.97
C LEU A 915 29.52 -2.64 34.61
N PHE A 916 30.57 -3.21 34.03
CA PHE A 916 31.24 -4.40 34.59
C PHE A 916 31.98 -4.10 35.90
N HIS A 917 32.37 -2.86 36.16
CA HIS A 917 32.90 -2.45 37.46
C HIS A 917 31.77 -2.25 38.48
N GLU A 918 30.69 -1.57 38.09
CA GLU A 918 29.51 -1.39 38.95
C GLU A 918 28.88 -2.73 39.37
N VAL A 919 28.77 -3.69 38.44
CA VAL A 919 28.34 -5.07 38.70
C VAL A 919 29.32 -5.80 39.63
N SER A 920 30.62 -5.51 39.54
CA SER A 920 31.62 -6.10 40.45
C SER A 920 31.39 -5.67 41.89
N ASP A 921 31.16 -4.38 42.10
CA ASP A 921 30.98 -3.80 43.42
C ASP A 921 29.59 -4.11 43.99
N PHE A 922 28.56 -4.20 43.13
CA PHE A 922 27.24 -4.71 43.51
C PHE A 922 27.30 -6.15 44.05
N PHE A 923 27.99 -7.08 43.37
CA PHE A 923 28.14 -8.46 43.87
C PHE A 923 28.93 -8.54 45.19
N LYS A 924 29.88 -7.63 45.44
CA LYS A 924 30.57 -7.51 46.74
C LYS A 924 29.65 -6.99 47.84
N HIS A 925 28.76 -6.04 47.52
CA HIS A 925 27.79 -5.51 48.48
C HIS A 925 26.71 -6.54 48.88
N ILE A 926 26.18 -7.33 47.94
CA ILE A 926 25.22 -8.42 48.27
C ILE A 926 25.86 -9.45 49.21
N ALA A 927 27.16 -9.69 49.10
CA ALA A 927 27.88 -10.58 50.01
C ALA A 927 28.00 -10.06 51.46
N SER A 928 27.56 -8.82 51.75
CA SER A 928 27.65 -8.18 53.06
C SER A 928 26.31 -7.86 53.74
N GLU A 929 25.25 -7.50 52.99
CA GLU A 929 23.94 -7.14 53.57
C GLU A 929 22.78 -7.72 52.75
N ASN A 930 21.73 -8.16 53.46
CA ASN A 930 20.62 -8.94 52.91
C ASN A 930 19.29 -8.18 53.05
N ASP A 931 19.12 -7.12 52.25
CA ASP A 931 17.97 -6.21 52.31
C ASP A 931 17.33 -5.96 50.92
N GLY A 932 16.02 -5.65 50.91
CA GLY A 932 15.14 -5.78 49.74
C GLY A 932 15.40 -4.79 48.59
N THR A 933 16.11 -3.70 48.85
CA THR A 933 16.54 -2.70 47.84
C THR A 933 17.45 -3.27 46.76
N THR A 934 18.13 -4.39 47.03
CA THR A 934 19.00 -5.10 46.07
C THR A 934 18.26 -5.55 44.81
N SER A 935 16.99 -5.96 44.92
CA SER A 935 16.20 -6.49 43.79
C SER A 935 16.06 -5.48 42.64
N THR A 936 15.75 -4.21 42.94
CA THR A 936 15.62 -3.15 41.93
C THR A 936 16.93 -2.80 41.22
N VAL A 937 18.08 -2.91 41.90
CA VAL A 937 19.39 -2.65 41.30
C VAL A 937 19.83 -3.84 40.44
N ALA A 938 19.60 -5.07 40.91
CA ALA A 938 19.81 -6.29 40.15
C ALA A 938 19.04 -6.28 38.81
N GLN A 939 17.76 -5.88 38.85
CA GLN A 939 16.90 -5.78 37.67
C GLN A 939 17.51 -4.84 36.60
N LYS A 940 17.92 -3.63 36.99
CA LYS A 940 18.52 -2.64 36.07
C LYS A 940 19.85 -3.13 35.48
N MET A 941 20.74 -3.68 36.32
CA MET A 941 22.03 -4.22 35.84
C MET A 941 21.85 -5.39 34.87
N LYS A 942 20.85 -6.25 35.12
CA LYS A 942 20.48 -7.36 34.23
C LYS A 942 19.98 -6.86 32.87
N GLU A 943 19.14 -5.82 32.85
CA GLU A 943 18.64 -5.18 31.62
C GLU A 943 19.78 -4.56 30.80
N GLU A 944 20.74 -3.88 31.43
CA GLU A 944 21.90 -3.33 30.73
C GLU A 944 22.85 -4.43 30.19
N ILE A 945 23.06 -5.54 30.92
CA ILE A 945 23.80 -6.70 30.39
C ILE A 945 23.08 -7.32 29.19
N ASN A 946 21.74 -7.40 29.22
CA ASN A 946 20.94 -7.90 28.09
C ASN A 946 21.09 -7.01 26.84
N MET A 947 21.21 -5.68 26.99
CA MET A 947 21.55 -4.80 25.86
C MET A 947 22.93 -5.13 25.26
N HIS A 948 23.93 -5.46 26.07
CA HIS A 948 25.24 -5.88 25.58
C HIS A 948 25.20 -7.22 24.83
N ILE A 949 24.43 -8.19 25.33
CA ILE A 949 24.18 -9.47 24.65
C ILE A 949 23.54 -9.23 23.28
N LYS A 950 22.52 -8.36 23.20
CA LYS A 950 21.85 -8.00 21.93
C LYS A 950 22.80 -7.31 20.95
N PHE A 951 23.59 -6.34 21.42
CA PHE A 951 24.59 -5.63 20.61
C PHE A 951 25.64 -6.57 20.01
N LEU A 952 26.22 -7.46 20.82
CA LEU A 952 27.21 -8.43 20.34
C LEU A 952 26.59 -9.48 19.42
N THR A 953 25.37 -9.94 19.69
CA THR A 953 24.65 -10.85 18.79
C THR A 953 24.41 -10.20 17.41
N ALA A 954 24.05 -8.91 17.37
CA ALA A 954 23.89 -8.16 16.13
C ALA A 954 25.23 -7.98 15.38
N ALA A 955 26.33 -7.70 16.10
CA ALA A 955 27.67 -7.55 15.52
C ALA A 955 28.19 -8.84 14.87
N ILE A 956 27.81 -10.02 15.39
CA ILE A 956 28.13 -11.33 14.80
C ILE A 956 27.24 -11.64 13.57
N THR A 957 26.07 -11.01 13.43
CA THR A 957 25.01 -11.43 12.50
C THR A 957 24.65 -10.43 11.38
N PRO A 958 25.58 -10.10 10.46
CA PRO A 958 25.22 -9.58 9.14
C PRO A 958 25.69 -10.49 7.98
N PRO A 959 24.92 -10.62 6.88
CA PRO A 959 25.46 -11.14 5.62
C PRO A 959 26.42 -10.13 4.97
N GLU A 960 27.38 -10.63 4.19
CA GLU A 960 28.28 -9.85 3.33
C GLU A 960 29.24 -8.84 4.02
N LEU A 961 29.98 -9.28 5.05
CA LEU A 961 31.27 -8.65 5.38
C LEU A 961 32.43 -9.39 4.69
N LYS A 962 33.36 -8.64 4.08
CA LYS A 962 34.59 -9.21 3.50
C LYS A 962 35.50 -9.72 4.62
N LYS A 963 35.91 -10.99 4.57
CA LYS A 963 36.84 -11.58 5.54
C LYS A 963 38.16 -10.78 5.59
N PRO A 964 38.62 -10.32 6.77
CA PRO A 964 40.03 -10.03 7.00
C PRO A 964 40.82 -11.34 7.15
N ASP A 965 42.08 -11.36 6.72
CA ASP A 965 42.93 -12.57 6.60
C ASP A 965 43.42 -13.19 7.94
N THR A 966 42.75 -12.89 9.06
CA THR A 966 43.08 -13.38 10.41
C THR A 966 41.82 -13.78 11.19
N GLY A 967 40.88 -14.46 10.50
CA GLY A 967 39.45 -14.46 10.85
C GLY A 967 38.87 -15.64 11.64
N GLU A 968 39.64 -16.61 12.16
CA GLU A 968 39.09 -17.77 12.90
C GLU A 968 39.17 -17.57 14.44
N ASP A 969 40.35 -17.41 15.04
CA ASP A 969 40.53 -17.13 16.49
C ASP A 969 39.61 -16.01 17.02
N MET A 970 39.41 -14.96 16.22
CA MET A 970 38.67 -13.76 16.61
C MET A 970 37.15 -13.98 16.65
N ALA A 971 36.62 -14.93 15.87
CA ALA A 971 35.20 -15.28 15.91
C ALA A 971 34.90 -16.12 17.17
N GLU A 972 35.78 -17.06 17.51
CA GLU A 972 35.64 -17.88 18.73
C GLU A 972 35.75 -17.04 20.01
N GLU A 973 36.65 -16.06 20.08
CA GLU A 973 36.78 -15.17 21.24
C GLU A 973 35.51 -14.32 21.49
N VAL A 974 34.84 -13.85 20.44
CA VAL A 974 33.59 -13.10 20.55
C VAL A 974 32.41 -14.02 20.91
N GLN A 975 32.35 -15.22 20.31
CA GLN A 975 31.37 -16.25 20.66
C GLN A 975 31.51 -16.70 22.14
N SER A 976 32.75 -16.82 22.61
CA SER A 976 33.11 -17.13 24.01
C SER A 976 32.69 -16.02 24.97
N MET A 977 32.94 -14.75 24.63
CA MET A 977 32.41 -13.62 25.41
C MET A 977 30.87 -13.62 25.46
N LEU A 978 30.19 -13.91 24.35
CA LEU A 978 28.72 -13.94 24.33
C LEU A 978 28.16 -15.00 25.29
N GLN A 979 28.81 -16.17 25.37
CA GLN A 979 28.48 -17.21 26.35
C GLN A 979 28.76 -16.77 27.80
N GLU A 980 29.90 -16.12 28.07
CA GLU A 980 30.23 -15.61 29.41
C GLU A 980 29.28 -14.49 29.87
N LEU A 981 28.77 -13.65 28.95
CA LEU A 981 27.74 -12.65 29.24
C LEU A 981 26.37 -13.27 29.49
N GLN A 982 25.98 -14.29 28.72
CA GLN A 982 24.74 -15.05 28.96
C GLN A 982 24.77 -15.78 30.32
N GLN A 983 25.93 -16.34 30.69
CA GLN A 983 26.16 -16.88 32.03
C GLN A 983 26.05 -15.80 33.10
N LEU A 984 26.74 -14.66 32.94
CA LEU A 984 26.67 -13.53 33.86
C LEU A 984 25.22 -13.04 34.09
N HIS A 985 24.44 -12.89 33.02
CA HIS A 985 23.03 -12.52 33.07
C HIS A 985 22.18 -13.54 33.87
N SER A 986 22.49 -14.83 33.79
CA SER A 986 21.76 -15.87 34.55
C SER A 986 22.02 -15.85 36.06
N PHE A 987 23.15 -15.30 36.52
CA PHE A 987 23.42 -15.15 37.96
C PHE A 987 22.51 -14.10 38.65
N PHE A 988 21.81 -13.26 37.88
CA PHE A 988 20.80 -12.34 38.42
C PHE A 988 19.43 -13.02 38.67
N ASP A 989 19.21 -14.26 38.20
CA ASP A 989 17.97 -15.04 38.41
C ASP A 989 18.07 -16.08 39.54
N MET A 990 19.27 -16.39 40.02
CA MET A 990 19.49 -17.42 41.05
C MET A 990 19.50 -16.82 42.45
N SER A 991 18.50 -17.17 43.28
CA SER A 991 18.30 -16.60 44.62
C SER A 991 19.30 -17.05 45.71
N ASN A 992 20.44 -17.63 45.33
CA ASN A 992 21.57 -17.96 46.21
C ASN A 992 22.87 -17.93 45.40
N LEU A 993 23.93 -17.42 46.01
CA LEU A 993 24.98 -16.68 45.30
C LEU A 993 26.30 -17.47 45.16
N GLU A 994 26.75 -17.75 43.94
CA GLU A 994 28.14 -18.18 43.65
C GLU A 994 29.01 -16.98 43.25
N VAL A 995 29.13 -15.98 44.15
CA VAL A 995 29.86 -14.70 43.91
C VAL A 995 31.23 -14.92 43.25
N ALA A 996 31.99 -15.92 43.71
CA ALA A 996 33.32 -16.21 43.21
C ALA A 996 33.34 -16.54 41.70
N LYS A 997 32.30 -17.20 41.17
CA LYS A 997 32.17 -17.50 39.73
C LYS A 997 31.75 -16.26 38.94
N ALA A 998 30.81 -15.47 39.47
CA ALA A 998 30.42 -14.20 38.87
C ALA A 998 31.61 -13.22 38.79
N GLU A 999 32.43 -13.11 39.85
CA GLU A 999 33.68 -12.34 39.82
C GLU A 999 34.71 -12.90 38.83
N GLN A 1000 34.82 -14.23 38.71
CA GLN A 1000 35.76 -14.87 37.77
C GLN A 1000 35.37 -14.58 36.31
N LEU A 1001 34.07 -14.67 35.98
CA LEU A 1001 33.52 -14.26 34.70
C LEU A 1001 33.76 -12.76 34.44
N LEU A 1002 33.49 -11.89 35.41
CA LEU A 1002 33.77 -10.45 35.30
C LEU A 1002 35.25 -10.15 34.99
N LYS A 1003 36.17 -10.86 35.65
CA LYS A 1003 37.62 -10.72 35.42
C LYS A 1003 38.02 -11.24 34.03
N SER A 1004 37.39 -12.31 33.55
CA SER A 1004 37.54 -12.81 32.17
C SER A 1004 37.08 -11.76 31.15
N LEU A 1005 35.83 -11.29 31.26
CA LEU A 1005 35.22 -10.28 30.39
C LEU A 1005 36.06 -8.98 30.34
N LEU A 1006 36.45 -8.45 31.51
CA LEU A 1006 37.29 -7.25 31.61
C LEU A 1006 38.69 -7.46 31.01
N SER A 1007 39.25 -8.68 31.06
CA SER A 1007 40.56 -8.98 30.46
C SER A 1007 40.53 -8.99 28.93
N ARG A 1008 39.37 -9.30 28.31
CA ARG A 1008 39.21 -9.30 26.85
C ARG A 1008 38.99 -7.90 26.26
N LYS A 1009 38.65 -6.90 27.09
CA LYS A 1009 38.41 -5.50 26.70
C LYS A 1009 39.30 -4.98 25.55
N PRO A 1010 40.64 -4.99 25.65
CA PRO A 1010 41.51 -4.44 24.61
C PRO A 1010 41.42 -5.18 23.26
N LYS A 1011 41.09 -6.48 23.23
CA LYS A 1011 40.85 -7.21 21.97
C LYS A 1011 39.56 -6.75 21.29
N ILE A 1012 38.51 -6.53 22.08
CA ILE A 1012 37.17 -6.21 21.60
C ILE A 1012 37.05 -4.74 21.18
N GLU A 1013 37.67 -3.82 21.92
CA GLU A 1013 37.75 -2.41 21.50
C GLU A 1013 38.52 -2.28 20.17
N ALA A 1014 39.59 -3.06 19.96
CA ALA A 1014 40.28 -3.13 18.67
C ALA A 1014 39.40 -3.68 17.53
N LEU A 1015 38.48 -4.60 17.82
CA LEU A 1015 37.55 -5.20 16.86
C LEU A 1015 36.41 -4.22 16.49
N LEU A 1016 35.79 -3.59 17.49
CA LEU A 1016 34.72 -2.61 17.29
C LEU A 1016 35.23 -1.37 16.53
N ASN A 1017 36.46 -0.92 16.81
CA ASN A 1017 37.09 0.18 16.07
C ASN A 1017 37.38 -0.15 14.59
N GLN A 1018 37.42 -1.43 14.20
CA GLN A 1018 37.52 -1.84 12.78
C GLN A 1018 36.15 -1.89 12.08
N CYS A 1019 35.05 -1.95 12.84
CA CYS A 1019 33.69 -1.99 12.30
C CYS A 1019 33.10 -0.59 12.04
N ILE A 1020 33.70 0.47 12.60
CA ILE A 1020 33.21 1.85 12.47
C ILE A 1020 33.81 2.51 11.23
N VAL A 1021 33.01 2.59 10.16
CA VAL A 1021 33.35 3.39 8.97
C VAL A 1021 33.19 4.88 9.29
N PRO A 1022 34.20 5.75 9.10
CA PRO A 1022 34.04 7.19 9.25
C PRO A 1022 33.20 7.75 8.10
N THR A 1023 32.07 8.39 8.40
CA THR A 1023 31.34 9.19 7.40
C THR A 1023 32.18 10.40 7.01
N GLU A 1024 32.55 10.52 5.74
CA GLU A 1024 33.38 11.62 5.24
C GLU A 1024 32.71 12.98 5.48
N LYS A 1025 33.51 13.97 5.91
CA LYS A 1025 33.13 15.39 5.89
C LYS A 1025 34.05 16.11 4.92
N GLU A 1026 33.44 16.82 3.97
CA GLU A 1026 34.17 17.67 3.03
C GLU A 1026 35.06 18.69 3.76
N LYS A 1027 36.37 18.63 3.52
CA LYS A 1027 37.31 19.74 3.73
C LYS A 1027 38.35 19.74 2.62
N GLY A 1028 38.31 20.79 1.79
CA GLY A 1028 39.28 20.97 0.72
C GLY A 1028 40.63 21.54 1.18
N ASN A 1029 41.62 21.40 0.30
CA ASN A 1029 42.87 22.16 0.21
C ASN A 1029 43.80 22.20 1.44
N THR A 1030 44.79 21.32 1.44
CA THR A 1030 46.20 21.74 1.63
C THR A 1030 47.13 20.91 0.74
N VAL A 1031 48.29 21.48 0.37
CA VAL A 1031 49.24 20.96 -0.64
C VAL A 1031 50.61 20.74 0.02
N CYS A 1032 51.31 19.64 -0.30
CA CYS A 1032 52.75 19.60 -0.65
C CYS A 1032 53.32 18.17 -0.72
N ALA A 1033 54.41 18.02 -1.49
CA ALA A 1033 55.36 16.90 -1.60
C ALA A 1033 54.78 15.54 -2.06
N ASP A 1034 55.19 14.96 -3.20
CA ASP A 1034 56.55 14.56 -3.67
C ASP A 1034 57.07 13.32 -2.91
N ASP A 1035 57.76 12.35 -3.53
CA ASP A 1035 58.47 12.35 -4.81
C ASP A 1035 58.58 10.93 -5.46
N GLU A 1036 59.07 10.90 -6.71
CA GLU A 1036 59.71 9.79 -7.45
C GLU A 1036 58.90 8.55 -7.94
N LYS A 1037 59.08 8.01 -9.16
CA LYS A 1037 59.68 8.53 -10.43
C LYS A 1037 59.35 7.61 -11.63
N ILE A 1038 59.12 8.18 -12.82
CA ILE A 1038 59.57 7.76 -14.19
C ILE A 1038 59.27 6.29 -14.63
N VAL A 1039 58.59 6.03 -15.77
CA VAL A 1039 59.17 6.10 -17.15
C VAL A 1039 58.23 6.76 -18.18
N LEU A 1040 58.80 7.69 -18.96
CA LEU A 1040 58.38 8.20 -20.28
C LEU A 1040 59.44 7.75 -21.32
N PRO A 1041 59.25 7.80 -22.67
CA PRO A 1041 58.39 8.73 -23.44
C PRO A 1041 57.64 8.00 -24.62
N SER A 1042 57.21 8.58 -25.76
CA SER A 1042 57.29 9.92 -26.39
C SER A 1042 56.21 10.12 -27.49
N VAL A 1043 55.72 11.37 -27.66
CA VAL A 1043 55.42 12.05 -28.97
C VAL A 1043 54.27 11.51 -29.87
N ALA A 1044 53.45 12.31 -30.58
CA ALA A 1044 52.99 13.71 -30.44
C ALA A 1044 51.85 14.03 -31.47
N ALA A 1045 51.23 15.22 -31.33
CA ALA A 1045 50.76 16.14 -32.38
C ALA A 1045 49.37 16.00 -33.09
N THR A 1046 48.60 17.09 -32.95
CA THR A 1046 47.78 17.85 -33.94
C THR A 1046 46.55 17.26 -34.65
N ASP A 1047 45.39 17.84 -34.31
CA ASP A 1047 44.37 18.47 -35.18
C ASP A 1047 44.17 18.00 -36.64
N SER A 1048 42.93 17.66 -37.02
CA SER A 1048 42.01 18.64 -37.66
C SER A 1048 40.68 18.06 -38.20
N SER A 1049 39.67 18.93 -38.22
CA SER A 1049 38.37 18.94 -38.95
C SER A 1049 37.95 17.79 -39.90
N CYS A 1050 36.68 17.37 -39.80
CA CYS A 1050 35.66 17.73 -40.82
C CYS A 1050 34.21 17.63 -40.29
N VAL A 1051 33.20 18.01 -41.10
CA VAL A 1051 31.79 18.25 -40.71
C VAL A 1051 30.81 17.67 -41.76
N THR A 1052 29.51 17.56 -41.39
CA THR A 1052 28.32 17.07 -42.15
C THR A 1052 28.13 15.53 -42.12
N SER A 1053 26.92 14.96 -41.97
CA SER A 1053 25.56 15.43 -41.56
C SER A 1053 24.68 14.18 -41.26
N TYR A 1054 23.36 14.15 -40.94
CA TYR A 1054 22.22 15.11 -40.88
C TYR A 1054 21.11 14.48 -39.98
N ILE A 1055 20.08 15.24 -39.56
CA ILE A 1055 18.79 14.81 -38.91
C ILE A 1055 18.94 14.35 -37.43
N GLU A 1056 18.22 14.79 -36.38
CA GLU A 1056 16.95 15.54 -36.07
C GLU A 1056 15.87 14.70 -35.34
N ILE A 1057 14.87 15.38 -34.74
CA ILE A 1057 13.81 14.92 -33.79
C ILE A 1057 14.32 14.87 -32.33
N LEU A 1058 14.23 15.89 -31.47
CA LEU A 1058 13.21 16.91 -31.10
C LEU A 1058 11.97 16.41 -30.31
N CYS A 1059 11.99 16.68 -28.99
CA CYS A 1059 10.81 16.70 -28.12
C CYS A 1059 10.24 18.13 -28.01
N PRO A 1060 8.91 18.35 -28.14
CA PRO A 1060 8.29 19.66 -27.91
C PRO A 1060 7.77 19.82 -26.47
N THR A 1061 8.11 20.95 -25.84
CA THR A 1061 7.51 21.39 -24.58
C THR A 1061 6.14 22.03 -24.83
N TRP A 1062 5.20 21.90 -23.88
CA TRP A 1062 3.88 22.53 -23.96
C TRP A 1062 3.70 23.66 -22.94
N ARG A 1063 3.49 24.88 -23.43
CA ARG A 1063 2.97 26.02 -22.65
C ARG A 1063 1.45 26.09 -22.79
N PRO A 1064 0.68 26.40 -21.74
CA PRO A 1064 -0.73 26.74 -21.88
C PRO A 1064 -0.89 28.11 -22.52
N THR A 1065 -1.57 28.20 -23.66
CA THR A 1065 -2.00 29.47 -24.27
C THR A 1065 -3.40 29.84 -23.81
N CYS A 1066 -3.58 31.07 -23.31
CA CYS A 1066 -4.89 31.59 -22.96
C CYS A 1066 -5.66 31.97 -24.23
N ILE A 1067 -6.91 31.48 -24.37
CA ILE A 1067 -7.86 31.97 -25.37
C ILE A 1067 -9.08 32.55 -24.62
N MET A 1068 -9.27 33.85 -24.71
CA MET A 1068 -10.49 34.52 -24.26
C MET A 1068 -11.60 34.39 -25.31
N PRO A 1069 -12.84 34.05 -24.94
CA PRO A 1069 -14.00 34.29 -25.78
C PRO A 1069 -14.46 35.75 -25.62
N CYS A 1070 -14.06 36.63 -26.54
CA CYS A 1070 -14.61 37.99 -26.60
C CYS A 1070 -16.10 37.96 -26.96
N ARG A 1071 -16.98 38.14 -25.97
CA ARG A 1071 -18.37 38.54 -26.22
C ARG A 1071 -18.51 40.06 -26.11
N THR A 1072 -18.58 40.70 -27.27
CA THR A 1072 -19.10 42.07 -27.38
C THR A 1072 -20.56 42.10 -26.91
N ASN A 1073 -20.90 43.08 -26.07
CA ASN A 1073 -22.28 43.47 -25.82
C ASN A 1073 -22.31 45.00 -25.77
N VAL A 1074 -22.85 45.61 -26.83
CA VAL A 1074 -23.16 47.04 -26.88
C VAL A 1074 -24.49 47.26 -26.17
N SER A 1075 -24.60 48.34 -25.39
CA SER A 1075 -25.84 48.71 -24.72
C SER A 1075 -26.90 49.22 -25.71
N ILE A 1076 -28.17 48.93 -25.41
CA ILE A 1076 -29.29 49.89 -25.57
C ILE A 1076 -30.53 49.37 -24.82
N CYS A 1077 -31.39 50.30 -24.42
CA CYS A 1077 -32.60 50.09 -23.61
C CYS A 1077 -33.66 49.23 -24.31
N SER A 1078 -34.53 48.55 -23.55
CA SER A 1078 -35.87 49.11 -23.22
C SER A 1078 -36.84 48.13 -22.54
N VAL A 1079 -37.58 48.65 -21.55
CA VAL A 1079 -39.02 48.43 -21.29
C VAL A 1079 -39.56 46.98 -21.41
N LEU A 1080 -39.68 46.27 -20.28
CA LEU A 1080 -40.90 46.25 -19.44
C LEU A 1080 -40.62 45.64 -18.05
#